data_AF-A0A365YP86-F1
#
_entry.id   AF-A0A365YP86-F1
#
_cell.length_a   1.000
_cell.length_b   1.000
_cell.length_c   1.000
_cell.angle_alpha   90.00
_cell.angle_beta   90.00
_cell.angle_gamma   90.00
#
_symmetry.space_group_name_H-M   'P 1'
#
loop_
_entity.id
_entity.type
_entity.pdbx_description
1 polymer ?
#
loop_
_entity_poly.entity_id
_entity_poly.type
_entity_poly.pdbx_seq_one_letter_code
_entity_poly.pdbx_strand_id
1 'polypeptide(L)'
;MAPNSTVISSRTLAWFPLVERHRPPGLPLETRITELRDLAAQPGTDDAHQQMSQAAEICNKAALIASDCGLPELAHALCWSQHEVYNTARPLPPATAKLALQPLLNIPRQLIREGRADTAHALLESLFHAARDQTDTVISGRTVNFTQLTSDPGGHRTICTMVWAALLADGTRALAQAGRWQQAAEQAAHHRGIGSRLLDGRQITILATALNGQASEARTLVEQSTPSAPWEKPVQNLLRVLCGRAAGTVLTEHVTTMLTTTLALLQQTIPATTVFRTRVGLTALDITEDHNGPQTAQLRADIIATARTDAYAARDALAHSQLLPTMTARQREDIVRLVRAAGLDAGAIRPPLHHDLNKAVASAEQRLRTLLSRTGTDAAHGARHRRSRSRYLGGRPGGGPPTVRTMTTAAAGAADIEVRIVRDEDSQEWQRALAHGFLSPARTGEAAAEWWRLRFAPGRILGAFDGARCVGTYHSLEFALTVPGGATLPVDGVAGVTVATSHRRRGILRRMMELDLERARERGDVFALLNAAQYGIYGRFGFGPAIRFTGVEIEVARSRGPRPGVGELPVGAAIEPLTMAELAKVGPDLHDRFRVRQPGAISRSPLWWALETGQAERSAGALAPEPIAVAYRDPRGRITGLLTYRADNAFAGGDPHTTVTVRDHLALDRTAREALWRYALSFEWAGRLVVPRLAPDDPLPRLLVNPRAALPLRRTNDDHWLRILDAPRAFAARTYEAPGRTVFEVADAQGYVAGRWSLETAADGTGVLTRTDDPAELALDAGALASVYLGDATVPHLEAAGLIAELIPGAARRAGLQLRTSFAPWCPDTF
;
A
#
# COMPACT_ATOMS: atom_id res chain seq x y z
N MET A 1 7.04 23.10 53.24
CA MET A 1 5.97 22.69 52.30
C MET A 1 6.56 21.66 51.36
N ALA A 2 6.20 20.39 51.51
CA ALA A 2 6.64 19.33 50.60
C ALA A 2 5.90 19.47 49.25
N PRO A 3 6.57 19.26 48.10
CA PRO A 3 5.95 19.39 46.79
C PRO A 3 4.88 18.29 46.61
N ASN A 4 3.69 18.70 46.18
CA ASN A 4 2.56 17.82 45.90
C ASN A 4 2.98 16.64 45.01
N SER A 5 2.82 15.44 45.55
CA SER A 5 3.05 14.14 44.94
C SER A 5 2.45 14.04 43.53
N THR A 6 3.27 13.56 42.60
CA THR A 6 2.96 13.22 41.21
C THR A 6 1.57 12.60 41.01
N VAL A 7 0.67 13.32 40.34
CA VAL A 7 -0.74 12.94 40.10
C VAL A 7 -0.89 11.79 39.08
N ILE A 8 0.16 11.49 38.31
CA ILE A 8 0.17 10.40 37.33
C ILE A 8 1.05 9.26 37.87
N SER A 9 0.46 8.08 38.08
CA SER A 9 1.20 6.93 38.64
C SER A 9 2.21 6.35 37.64
N SER A 10 3.34 5.86 38.15
CA SER A 10 4.36 5.16 37.34
C SER A 10 3.79 3.95 36.60
N ARG A 11 2.84 3.26 37.23
CA ARG A 11 2.10 2.13 36.64
C ARG A 11 1.33 2.53 35.38
N THR A 12 0.61 3.66 35.42
CA THR A 12 -0.14 4.17 34.25
C THR A 12 0.78 4.60 33.11
N LEU A 13 1.99 5.08 33.44
CA LEU A 13 2.98 5.50 32.46
C LEU A 13 3.74 4.34 31.81
N ALA A 14 3.74 3.16 32.42
CA ALA A 14 4.56 2.02 32.01
C ALA A 14 4.33 1.56 30.55
N TRP A 15 3.14 1.83 30.01
CA TRP A 15 2.76 1.43 28.66
C TRP A 15 2.96 2.51 27.59
N PHE A 16 3.24 3.75 28.00
CA PHE A 16 3.47 4.85 27.07
C PHE A 16 4.92 4.85 26.53
N PRO A 17 5.14 5.27 25.27
CA PRO A 17 4.14 5.65 24.27
C PRO A 17 3.35 4.44 23.72
N LEU A 18 2.02 4.61 23.63
CA LEU A 18 1.08 3.64 23.08
C LEU A 18 0.91 3.86 21.57
N VAL A 19 1.67 3.12 20.76
CA VAL A 19 1.58 3.18 19.30
C VAL A 19 1.24 1.79 18.76
N GLU A 20 0.26 1.71 17.87
CA GLU A 20 -0.11 0.44 17.23
C GLU A 20 1.04 -0.04 16.32
N ARG A 21 1.72 -1.10 16.76
CA ARG A 21 2.81 -1.75 16.02
C ARG A 21 2.48 -3.22 15.86
N HIS A 22 2.58 -3.71 14.63
CA HIS A 22 2.41 -5.14 14.36
C HIS A 22 3.50 -5.94 15.08
N ARG A 23 3.08 -6.95 15.84
CA ARG A 23 3.97 -7.89 16.52
C ARG A 23 3.61 -9.33 16.12
N PRO A 24 4.60 -10.22 15.93
CA PRO A 24 4.33 -11.64 15.81
C PRO A 24 3.53 -12.15 17.03
N PRO A 25 2.50 -12.98 16.82
CA PRO A 25 1.68 -13.47 17.92
C PRO A 25 2.50 -14.32 18.89
N GLY A 26 2.14 -14.24 20.17
CA GLY A 26 2.70 -15.05 21.26
C GLY A 26 2.18 -16.50 21.21
N LEU A 27 2.49 -17.21 20.12
CA LEU A 27 2.11 -18.61 19.92
C LEU A 27 2.93 -19.56 20.80
N PRO A 28 2.46 -20.81 21.00
CA PRO A 28 3.24 -21.85 21.68
C PRO A 28 4.65 -22.00 21.08
N LEU A 29 5.63 -22.24 21.94
CA LEU A 29 7.05 -22.32 21.56
C LEU A 29 7.31 -23.38 20.48
N GLU A 30 6.64 -24.53 20.59
CA GLU A 30 6.71 -25.60 19.59
C GLU A 30 6.23 -25.14 18.21
N THR A 31 5.13 -24.38 18.17
CA THR A 31 4.59 -23.81 16.92
C THR A 31 5.58 -22.83 16.30
N ARG A 32 6.13 -21.90 17.11
CA ARG A 32 7.10 -20.90 16.63
C ARG A 32 8.38 -21.53 16.08
N ILE A 33 8.87 -22.61 16.71
CA ILE A 33 10.07 -23.33 16.25
C ILE A 33 9.77 -24.20 15.03
N THR A 34 8.58 -24.79 14.96
CA THR A 34 8.11 -25.49 13.76
C THR A 34 8.04 -24.54 12.56
N GLU A 35 7.50 -23.32 12.74
CA GLU A 35 7.50 -22.29 11.70
C GLU A 35 8.92 -21.95 11.21
N LEU A 36 9.91 -21.87 12.12
CA LEU A 36 11.31 -21.64 11.72
C LEU A 36 11.86 -22.79 10.90
N ARG A 37 11.61 -24.03 11.33
CA ARG A 37 12.06 -25.23 10.63
C ARG A 37 11.43 -25.33 9.24
N ASP A 38 10.13 -25.10 9.15
CA ASP A 38 9.39 -25.16 7.89
C ASP A 38 9.86 -24.04 6.96
N LEU A 39 10.11 -22.83 7.48
CA LEU A 39 10.68 -21.72 6.73
C LEU A 39 12.12 -22.02 6.26
N ALA A 40 12.93 -22.71 7.06
CA ALA A 40 14.29 -23.11 6.69
C ALA A 40 14.31 -24.24 5.65
N ALA A 41 13.32 -25.14 5.69
CA ALA A 41 13.16 -26.27 4.79
C ALA A 41 12.54 -25.90 3.43
N GLN A 42 11.90 -24.73 3.33
CA GLN A 42 11.37 -24.25 2.07
C GLN A 42 12.49 -24.18 1.01
N PRO A 43 12.25 -24.70 -0.21
CA PRO A 43 13.20 -24.56 -1.30
C PRO A 43 13.42 -23.06 -1.56
N GLY A 44 14.68 -22.67 -1.76
CA GLY A 44 14.98 -21.28 -2.08
C GLY A 44 14.28 -20.87 -3.37
N THR A 45 13.65 -19.68 -3.39
CA THR A 45 13.18 -19.06 -4.64
C THR A 45 14.40 -18.65 -5.48
N ASP A 46 14.34 -18.44 -6.78
CA ASP A 46 15.54 -18.00 -7.53
C ASP A 46 16.01 -16.56 -7.19
N ASP A 47 15.47 -15.93 -6.14
CA ASP A 47 15.87 -14.60 -5.66
C ASP A 47 16.99 -14.76 -4.69
N ALA A 48 18.13 -14.14 -4.99
CA ALA A 48 19.10 -13.93 -3.94
C ALA A 48 18.53 -13.02 -2.83
N HIS A 49 17.78 -11.96 -3.16
CA HIS A 49 17.32 -10.98 -2.18
C HIS A 49 16.17 -11.50 -1.29
N GLN A 50 15.16 -12.16 -1.88
CA GLN A 50 14.10 -12.82 -1.11
C GLN A 50 14.66 -13.94 -0.23
N GLN A 51 15.55 -14.79 -0.76
CA GLN A 51 16.18 -15.81 0.06
C GLN A 51 17.03 -15.20 1.19
N MET A 52 17.75 -14.10 0.93
CA MET A 52 18.45 -13.35 1.98
C MET A 52 17.48 -12.76 3.01
N SER A 53 16.35 -12.21 2.59
CA SER A 53 15.33 -11.67 3.49
C SER A 53 14.68 -12.75 4.34
N GLN A 54 14.37 -13.91 3.76
CA GLN A 54 13.81 -15.08 4.45
C GLN A 54 14.81 -15.66 5.46
N ALA A 55 16.08 -15.79 5.07
CA ALA A 55 17.12 -16.24 5.98
C ALA A 55 17.34 -15.25 7.13
N ALA A 56 17.34 -13.94 6.84
CA ALA A 56 17.38 -12.90 7.87
C ALA A 56 16.16 -12.97 8.80
N GLU A 57 14.96 -13.27 8.27
CA GLU A 57 13.74 -13.46 9.05
C GLU A 57 13.86 -14.64 10.02
N ILE A 58 14.41 -15.78 9.57
CA ILE A 58 14.67 -16.94 10.44
C ILE A 58 15.58 -16.54 11.61
N CYS A 59 16.72 -15.90 11.32
CA CYS A 59 17.66 -15.46 12.35
C CYS A 59 17.02 -14.46 13.33
N ASN A 60 16.27 -13.47 12.82
CA ASN A 60 15.57 -12.48 13.64
C ASN A 60 14.51 -13.12 14.56
N LYS A 61 13.72 -14.06 14.03
CA LYS A 61 12.70 -14.78 14.81
C LYS A 61 13.35 -15.70 15.85
N ALA A 62 14.45 -16.36 15.53
CA ALA A 62 15.20 -17.19 16.48
C ALA A 62 15.77 -16.34 17.64
N ALA A 63 16.36 -15.19 17.35
CA ALA A 63 16.84 -14.25 18.37
C ALA A 63 15.70 -13.70 19.25
N LEU A 64 14.52 -13.47 18.65
CA LEU A 64 13.32 -13.09 19.41
C LEU A 64 12.84 -14.24 20.31
N ILE A 65 12.79 -15.49 19.82
CA ILE A 65 12.43 -16.66 20.64
C ILE A 65 13.39 -16.82 21.83
N ALA A 66 14.70 -16.73 21.61
CA ALA A 66 15.68 -16.81 22.69
C ALA A 66 15.48 -15.68 23.73
N SER A 67 15.24 -14.45 23.26
CA SER A 67 14.92 -13.31 24.13
C SER A 67 13.64 -13.54 24.92
N ASP A 68 12.58 -14.02 24.28
CA ASP A 68 11.29 -14.32 24.92
C ASP A 68 11.42 -15.44 25.95
N CYS A 69 12.28 -16.43 25.73
CA CYS A 69 12.56 -17.50 26.69
C CYS A 69 13.44 -17.09 27.87
N GLY A 70 13.86 -15.81 27.95
CA GLY A 70 14.76 -15.35 29.01
C GLY A 70 16.19 -15.85 28.86
N LEU A 71 16.67 -16.01 27.62
CA LEU A 71 18.04 -16.44 27.29
C LEU A 71 18.81 -15.30 26.58
N PRO A 72 19.18 -14.22 27.30
CA PRO A 72 19.77 -13.02 26.68
C PRO A 72 21.13 -13.28 26.03
N GLU A 73 21.96 -14.17 26.60
CA GLU A 73 23.25 -14.54 26.01
C GLU A 73 23.08 -15.25 24.67
N LEU A 74 22.12 -16.18 24.58
CA LEU A 74 21.80 -16.86 23.32
C LEU A 74 21.22 -15.87 22.30
N ALA A 75 20.32 -15.00 22.74
CA ALA A 75 19.70 -13.99 21.87
C ALA A 75 20.75 -13.03 21.28
N HIS A 76 21.70 -12.56 22.09
CA HIS A 76 22.84 -11.77 21.64
C HIS A 76 23.77 -12.56 20.73
N ALA A 77 24.08 -13.82 21.06
CA ALA A 77 24.92 -14.68 20.24
C ALA A 77 24.34 -14.88 18.83
N LEU A 78 23.01 -15.06 18.72
CA LEU A 78 22.31 -15.18 17.44
C LEU A 78 22.36 -13.88 16.63
N CYS A 79 22.16 -12.71 17.26
CA CYS A 79 22.31 -11.43 16.58
C CYS A 79 23.75 -11.23 16.06
N TRP A 80 24.75 -11.55 16.88
CA TRP A 80 26.14 -11.45 16.47
C TRP A 80 26.51 -12.42 15.36
N SER A 81 26.06 -13.68 15.45
CA SER A 81 26.31 -14.68 14.42
C SER A 81 25.76 -14.24 13.07
N GLN A 82 24.53 -13.70 13.04
CA GLN A 82 23.94 -13.11 11.84
C GLN A 82 24.73 -11.88 11.35
N HIS A 83 25.13 -10.98 12.24
CA HIS A 83 25.91 -9.79 11.86
C HIS A 83 27.22 -10.19 11.18
N GLU A 84 27.95 -11.17 11.71
CA GLU A 84 29.23 -11.60 11.15
C GLU A 84 29.12 -12.14 9.73
N VAL A 85 27.98 -12.78 9.39
CA VAL A 85 27.73 -13.24 8.01
C VAL A 85 27.70 -12.07 7.03
N TYR A 86 27.13 -10.93 7.42
CA TYR A 86 27.14 -9.72 6.59
C TYR A 86 28.47 -8.96 6.66
N ASN A 87 29.08 -8.93 7.85
CA ASN A 87 30.34 -8.25 8.13
C ASN A 87 31.49 -8.77 7.24
N THR A 88 31.51 -10.07 7.01
CA THR A 88 32.50 -10.76 6.14
C THR A 88 32.26 -10.53 4.65
N ALA A 89 31.07 -10.09 4.25
CA ALA A 89 30.68 -9.88 2.86
C ALA A 89 30.74 -8.41 2.40
N ARG A 90 31.32 -7.52 3.20
CA ARG A 90 31.43 -6.08 2.89
C ARG A 90 32.37 -5.83 1.70
N PRO A 91 32.13 -4.78 0.87
CA PRO A 91 31.01 -3.83 0.95
C PRO A 91 29.70 -4.44 0.43
N LEU A 92 28.59 -4.12 1.09
CA LEU A 92 27.28 -4.68 0.78
C LEU A 92 26.51 -3.85 -0.25
N PRO A 93 25.73 -4.48 -1.17
CA PRO A 93 24.76 -3.78 -1.99
C PRO A 93 23.68 -3.06 -1.16
N PRO A 94 23.04 -1.98 -1.68
CA PRO A 94 22.06 -1.18 -0.93
C PRO A 94 20.93 -1.98 -0.30
N ALA A 95 20.38 -2.95 -1.02
CA ALA A 95 19.27 -3.76 -0.56
C ALA A 95 19.67 -4.69 0.61
N THR A 96 20.91 -5.18 0.58
CA THR A 96 21.48 -6.08 1.61
C THR A 96 21.94 -5.32 2.85
N ALA A 97 22.41 -4.07 2.69
CA ALA A 97 22.83 -3.22 3.79
C ALA A 97 21.73 -3.01 4.84
N LYS A 98 20.45 -2.96 4.40
CA LYS A 98 19.28 -2.92 5.28
C LYS A 98 19.17 -4.17 6.16
N LEU A 99 19.41 -5.36 5.60
CA LEU A 99 19.35 -6.62 6.35
C LEU A 99 20.50 -6.74 7.36
N ALA A 100 21.69 -6.28 6.98
CA ALA A 100 22.88 -6.30 7.83
C ALA A 100 22.75 -5.45 9.11
N LEU A 101 21.89 -4.43 9.08
CA LEU A 101 21.65 -3.55 10.22
C LEU A 101 20.64 -4.14 11.22
N GLN A 102 19.76 -5.04 10.79
CA GLN A 102 18.72 -5.64 11.66
C GLN A 102 19.26 -6.31 12.93
N PRO A 103 20.29 -7.19 12.87
CA PRO A 103 20.83 -7.81 14.08
C PRO A 103 21.40 -6.78 15.08
N LEU A 104 22.03 -5.72 14.57
CA LEU A 104 22.58 -4.65 15.42
C LEU A 104 21.49 -3.84 16.13
N LEU A 105 20.36 -3.58 15.45
CA LEU A 105 19.20 -2.90 16.04
C LEU A 105 18.38 -3.80 16.98
N ASN A 106 18.54 -5.12 16.89
CA ASN A 106 17.86 -6.05 17.80
C ASN A 106 18.48 -6.09 19.19
N ILE A 107 19.80 -5.85 19.31
CA ILE A 107 20.52 -5.77 20.59
C ILE A 107 19.93 -4.70 21.53
N PRO A 108 19.82 -3.40 21.14
CA PRO A 108 19.21 -2.41 22.02
C PRO A 108 17.74 -2.73 22.34
N ARG A 109 17.00 -3.35 21.42
CA ARG A 109 15.60 -3.79 21.70
C ARG A 109 15.55 -4.92 22.73
N GLN A 110 16.54 -5.80 22.78
CA GLN A 110 16.67 -6.84 23.80
C GLN A 110 17.02 -6.20 25.16
N LEU A 111 18.01 -5.31 25.20
CA LEU A 111 18.36 -4.55 26.40
C LEU A 111 17.16 -3.78 26.99
N ILE A 112 16.30 -3.19 26.14
CA ILE A 112 15.06 -2.55 26.60
C ILE A 112 14.14 -3.55 27.30
N ARG A 113 13.99 -4.77 26.76
CA ARG A 113 13.15 -5.82 27.38
C ARG A 113 13.74 -6.34 28.69
N GLU A 114 15.06 -6.33 28.82
CA GLU A 114 15.81 -6.68 30.03
C GLU A 114 15.82 -5.56 31.09
N GLY A 115 15.16 -4.42 30.82
CA GLY A 115 15.15 -3.27 31.73
C GLY A 115 16.45 -2.44 31.71
N ARG A 116 17.34 -2.68 30.75
CA ARG A 116 18.63 -1.97 30.58
C ARG A 116 18.50 -0.77 29.65
N ALA A 117 17.53 0.10 29.94
CA ALA A 117 17.14 1.22 29.09
C ALA A 117 18.28 2.20 28.78
N ASP A 118 19.07 2.61 29.78
CA ASP A 118 20.18 3.56 29.57
C ASP A 118 21.26 2.99 28.65
N THR A 119 21.60 1.71 28.81
CA THR A 119 22.55 1.02 27.93
C THR A 119 22.00 0.94 26.51
N ALA A 120 20.72 0.62 26.34
CA ALA A 120 20.08 0.54 25.03
C ALA A 120 20.07 1.90 24.30
N HIS A 121 19.74 2.98 25.04
CA HIS A 121 19.72 4.33 24.50
C HIS A 121 21.12 4.77 24.04
N ALA A 122 22.14 4.65 24.90
CA ALA A 122 23.52 5.00 24.57
C ALA A 122 24.04 4.21 23.35
N LEU A 123 23.65 2.95 23.22
CA LEU A 123 23.99 2.10 22.08
C LEU A 123 23.31 2.61 20.78
N LEU A 124 22.03 2.98 20.83
CA LEU A 124 21.32 3.56 19.67
C LEU A 124 21.92 4.90 19.23
N GLU A 125 22.34 5.76 20.17
CA GLU A 125 23.05 7.00 19.86
C GLU A 125 24.40 6.71 19.20
N SER A 126 25.19 5.80 19.79
CA SER A 126 26.49 5.39 19.26
C SER A 126 26.38 4.81 17.85
N LEU A 127 25.37 3.96 17.61
CA LEU A 127 25.03 3.46 16.28
C LEU A 127 24.68 4.59 15.31
N PHE A 128 23.90 5.58 15.74
CA PHE A 128 23.47 6.68 14.86
C PHE A 128 24.65 7.57 14.47
N HIS A 129 25.50 7.94 15.43
CA HIS A 129 26.70 8.71 15.17
C HIS A 129 27.67 7.97 14.26
N ALA A 130 27.94 6.69 14.54
CA ALA A 130 28.83 5.88 13.71
C ALA A 130 28.28 5.69 12.29
N ALA A 131 26.98 5.44 12.14
CA ALA A 131 26.34 5.37 10.85
C ALA A 131 26.42 6.70 10.09
N ARG A 132 26.13 7.84 10.74
CA ARG A 132 26.15 9.18 10.11
C ARG A 132 27.54 9.61 9.70
N ASP A 133 28.52 9.41 10.59
CA ASP A 133 29.88 9.91 10.44
C ASP A 133 30.79 8.89 9.73
N GLN A 134 30.26 7.71 9.38
CA GLN A 134 30.96 6.59 8.76
C GLN A 134 32.17 6.09 9.57
N THR A 135 32.04 6.11 10.89
CA THR A 135 33.07 5.71 11.86
C THR A 135 32.76 4.37 12.50
N ASP A 136 33.68 3.92 13.35
CA ASP A 136 33.52 2.70 14.12
C ASP A 136 32.83 2.98 15.46
N THR A 137 32.11 1.98 15.96
CA THR A 137 31.55 2.01 17.31
C THR A 137 31.71 0.66 17.99
N VAL A 138 31.60 0.63 19.31
CA VAL A 138 31.72 -0.59 20.10
C VAL A 138 30.34 -0.93 20.67
N ILE A 139 29.87 -2.15 20.37
CA ILE A 139 28.61 -2.70 20.86
C ILE A 139 28.93 -3.96 21.63
N SER A 140 28.60 -3.99 22.92
CA SER A 140 28.83 -5.16 23.79
C SER A 140 30.26 -5.73 23.68
N GLY A 141 31.27 -4.86 23.62
CA GLY A 141 32.69 -5.21 23.53
C GLY A 141 33.18 -5.61 22.13
N ARG A 142 32.34 -5.53 21.09
CA ARG A 142 32.72 -5.83 19.70
C ARG A 142 32.70 -4.58 18.84
N THR A 143 33.70 -4.44 17.98
CA THR A 143 33.79 -3.30 17.06
C THR A 143 32.86 -3.52 15.88
N VAL A 144 31.97 -2.56 15.65
CA VAL A 144 31.10 -2.47 14.47
C VAL A 144 31.59 -1.33 13.62
N ASN A 145 32.00 -1.67 12.41
CA ASN A 145 32.61 -0.72 11.49
C ASN A 145 31.60 -0.35 10.39
N PHE A 146 31.18 0.93 10.37
CA PHE A 146 30.29 1.47 9.35
C PHE A 146 31.05 1.98 8.12
N THR A 147 32.37 2.15 8.24
CA THR A 147 33.25 2.47 7.13
C THR A 147 33.15 1.36 6.07
N GLN A 148 32.87 1.70 4.82
CA GLN A 148 32.73 0.73 3.73
C GLN A 148 31.66 -0.38 3.93
N LEU A 149 30.72 -0.23 4.88
CA LEU A 149 29.60 -1.17 5.02
C LEU A 149 28.82 -1.28 3.70
N THR A 150 28.71 -0.18 2.97
CA THR A 150 28.24 -0.14 1.57
C THR A 150 29.05 0.91 0.82
N SER A 151 29.31 0.66 -0.48
CA SER A 151 29.97 1.61 -1.37
C SER A 151 29.00 2.54 -2.10
N ASP A 152 27.69 2.38 -1.90
CA ASP A 152 26.65 3.14 -2.57
C ASP A 152 26.11 4.27 -1.67
N PRO A 153 26.08 5.52 -2.13
CA PRO A 153 25.54 6.66 -1.37
C PRO A 153 24.06 6.49 -0.96
N GLY A 154 23.25 5.82 -1.79
CA GLY A 154 21.84 5.53 -1.49
C GLY A 154 21.69 4.47 -0.39
N GLY A 155 22.53 3.45 -0.41
CA GLY A 155 22.66 2.44 0.64
C GLY A 155 23.05 3.08 1.98
N HIS A 156 24.04 3.98 1.97
CA HIS A 156 24.46 4.70 3.18
C HIS A 156 23.33 5.56 3.75
N ARG A 157 22.63 6.33 2.90
CA ARG A 157 21.44 7.09 3.33
C ARG A 157 20.38 6.20 3.96
N THR A 158 20.17 4.99 3.42
CA THR A 158 19.21 4.02 3.96
C THR A 158 19.62 3.56 5.36
N ILE A 159 20.90 3.25 5.58
CA ILE A 159 21.43 2.89 6.90
C ILE A 159 21.18 4.02 7.91
N CYS A 160 21.56 5.27 7.56
CA CYS A 160 21.38 6.42 8.43
C CYS A 160 19.91 6.63 8.81
N THR A 161 19.00 6.54 7.84
CA THR A 161 17.54 6.65 8.09
C THR A 161 17.03 5.56 9.02
N MET A 162 17.50 4.32 8.87
CA MET A 162 17.06 3.21 9.71
C MET A 162 17.53 3.34 11.17
N VAL A 163 18.79 3.71 11.37
CA VAL A 163 19.31 3.92 12.73
C VAL A 163 18.68 5.15 13.37
N TRP A 164 18.51 6.25 12.61
CA TRP A 164 17.77 7.43 13.06
C TRP A 164 16.35 7.09 13.49
N ALA A 165 15.63 6.30 12.69
CA ALA A 165 14.27 5.87 13.04
C ALA A 165 14.25 4.99 14.30
N ALA A 166 15.23 4.10 14.47
CA ALA A 166 15.36 3.29 15.69
C ALA A 166 15.71 4.14 16.92
N LEU A 167 16.61 5.12 16.79
CA LEU A 167 16.93 6.05 17.86
C LEU A 167 15.69 6.86 18.28
N LEU A 168 14.93 7.38 17.31
CA LEU A 168 13.72 8.15 17.58
C LEU A 168 12.60 7.31 18.20
N ALA A 169 12.43 6.05 17.78
CA ALA A 169 11.32 5.20 18.20
C ALA A 169 11.62 4.32 19.41
N ASP A 170 12.80 3.70 19.46
CA ASP A 170 13.22 2.78 20.53
C ASP A 170 14.03 3.51 21.59
N GLY A 171 14.85 4.50 21.21
CA GLY A 171 15.65 5.29 22.14
C GLY A 171 14.81 6.20 23.04
N THR A 172 13.82 6.90 22.48
CA THR A 172 12.90 7.73 23.28
C THR A 172 12.03 6.88 24.21
N ARG A 173 11.60 5.69 23.77
CA ARG A 173 10.91 4.71 24.62
C ARG A 173 11.79 4.22 25.76
N ALA A 174 13.06 3.93 25.50
CA ALA A 174 14.00 3.50 26.54
C ALA A 174 14.11 4.55 27.65
N LEU A 175 14.34 5.82 27.28
CA LEU A 175 14.38 6.91 28.25
C LEU A 175 13.07 7.07 29.03
N ALA A 176 11.92 7.00 28.34
CA ALA A 176 10.61 7.08 28.98
C ALA A 176 10.38 5.94 30.00
N GLN A 177 10.77 4.70 29.65
CA GLN A 177 10.68 3.54 30.55
C GLN A 177 11.63 3.63 31.74
N ALA A 178 12.77 4.32 31.59
CA ALA A 178 13.67 4.66 32.69
C ALA A 178 13.15 5.82 33.57
N GLY A 179 11.97 6.38 33.26
CA GLY A 179 11.41 7.55 33.95
C GLY A 179 12.02 8.89 33.53
N ARG A 180 12.91 8.92 32.54
CA ARG A 180 13.61 10.13 32.04
C ARG A 180 12.78 10.84 30.97
N TRP A 181 11.51 11.14 31.28
CA TRP A 181 10.53 11.70 30.33
C TRP A 181 10.97 13.02 29.69
N GLN A 182 11.55 13.92 30.47
CA GLN A 182 12.00 15.22 29.98
C GLN A 182 13.10 15.06 28.91
N GLN A 183 14.06 14.18 29.17
CA GLN A 183 15.15 13.94 28.23
C GLN A 183 14.68 13.17 27.00
N ALA A 184 13.68 12.28 27.15
CA ALA A 184 13.03 11.64 26.02
C ALA A 184 12.33 12.66 25.10
N ALA A 185 11.69 13.70 25.68
CA ALA A 185 11.07 14.78 24.92
C ALA A 185 12.09 15.67 24.22
N GLU A 186 13.17 16.05 24.92
CA GLU A 186 14.29 16.83 24.36
C GLU A 186 14.96 16.08 23.19
N GLN A 187 15.19 14.78 23.34
CA GLN A 187 15.74 13.95 22.28
C GLN A 187 14.78 13.87 21.08
N ALA A 188 13.48 13.65 21.32
CA ALA A 188 12.49 13.64 20.25
C ALA A 188 12.46 14.99 19.51
N ALA A 189 12.58 16.11 20.22
CA ALA A 189 12.67 17.45 19.63
C ALA A 189 13.96 17.63 18.81
N HIS A 190 15.11 17.24 19.37
CA HIS A 190 16.43 17.36 18.73
C HIS A 190 16.46 16.64 17.38
N HIS A 191 15.86 15.46 17.30
CA HIS A 191 15.76 14.68 16.06
C HIS A 191 14.54 15.02 15.20
N ARG A 192 13.81 16.11 15.49
CA ARG A 192 12.60 16.55 14.77
C ARG A 192 11.49 15.49 14.69
N GLY A 193 11.36 14.68 15.73
CA GLY A 193 10.38 13.61 15.83
C GLY A 193 9.06 13.99 16.49
N ILE A 194 8.83 15.27 16.78
CA ILE A 194 7.57 15.78 17.35
C ILE A 194 6.68 16.26 16.20
N GLY A 195 5.76 15.40 15.76
CA GLY A 195 4.73 15.73 14.78
C GLY A 195 3.39 16.13 15.42
N SER A 196 2.39 16.43 14.59
CA SER A 196 1.01 16.69 15.06
C SER A 196 0.23 15.42 15.40
N ARG A 197 0.63 14.26 14.87
CA ARG A 197 0.03 12.95 15.17
C ARG A 197 0.49 12.40 16.52
N LEU A 198 -0.30 11.52 17.12
CA LEU A 198 0.01 10.87 18.41
C LEU A 198 0.96 9.68 18.23
N LEU A 199 2.10 9.90 17.59
CA LEU A 199 3.22 8.95 17.57
C LEU A 199 4.11 9.14 18.81
N ASP A 200 5.19 8.35 18.93
CA ASP A 200 6.06 8.30 20.11
C ASP A 200 6.44 9.69 20.65
N GLY A 201 7.02 10.56 19.80
CA GLY A 201 7.52 11.87 20.22
C GLY A 201 6.44 12.82 20.76
N ARG A 202 5.24 12.83 20.15
CA ARG A 202 4.13 13.70 20.58
C ARG A 202 3.57 13.25 21.93
N GLN A 203 3.38 11.94 22.13
CA GLN A 203 2.92 11.39 23.40
C GLN A 203 3.93 11.63 24.53
N ILE A 204 5.22 11.40 24.26
CA ILE A 204 6.30 11.65 25.22
C ILE A 204 6.35 13.13 25.61
N THR A 205 6.22 14.05 24.65
CA THR A 205 6.20 15.49 24.92
C THR A 205 5.02 15.86 25.82
N ILE A 206 3.81 15.41 25.50
CA ILE A 206 2.61 15.64 26.32
C ILE A 206 2.83 15.18 27.76
N LEU A 207 3.32 13.95 27.95
CA LEU A 207 3.52 13.36 29.27
C LEU A 207 4.66 14.03 30.04
N ALA A 208 5.77 14.38 29.40
CA ALA A 208 6.87 15.12 30.01
C ALA A 208 6.40 16.50 30.50
N THR A 209 5.66 17.24 29.68
CA THR A 209 5.06 18.53 30.04
C THR A 209 4.10 18.38 31.23
N ALA A 210 3.25 17.34 31.24
CA ALA A 210 2.35 17.08 32.37
C ALA A 210 3.11 16.75 33.66
N LEU A 211 4.17 15.94 33.59
CA LEU A 211 4.99 15.53 34.73
C LEU A 211 5.82 16.68 35.33
N ASN A 212 6.15 17.70 34.52
CA ASN A 212 6.81 18.92 35.00
C ASN A 212 5.83 19.93 35.65
N GLY A 213 4.57 19.56 35.87
CA GLY A 213 3.56 20.44 36.47
C GLY A 213 2.93 21.43 35.48
N GLN A 214 3.25 21.37 34.19
CA GLN A 214 2.69 22.24 33.15
C GLN A 214 1.40 21.63 32.56
N ALA A 215 0.46 21.25 33.43
CA ALA A 215 -0.69 20.44 33.03
C ALA A 215 -1.63 21.14 32.03
N SER A 216 -1.75 22.47 32.07
CA SER A 216 -2.52 23.24 31.08
C SER A 216 -1.91 23.15 29.67
N GLU A 217 -0.58 23.27 29.57
CA GLU A 217 0.14 23.16 28.30
C GLU A 217 0.06 21.74 27.74
N ALA A 218 0.17 20.72 28.59
CA ALA A 218 0.00 19.33 28.20
C ALA A 218 -1.38 19.06 27.58
N ARG A 219 -2.46 19.65 28.14
CA ARG A 219 -3.81 19.56 27.55
C ARG A 219 -3.89 20.26 26.20
N THR A 220 -3.32 21.45 26.08
CA THR A 220 -3.25 22.15 24.78
C THR A 220 -2.57 21.28 23.73
N LEU A 221 -1.47 20.60 24.08
CA LEU A 221 -0.80 19.67 23.17
C LEU A 221 -1.66 18.46 22.80
N VAL A 222 -2.47 17.93 23.73
CA VAL A 222 -3.45 16.86 23.45
C VAL A 222 -4.50 17.31 22.44
N GLU A 223 -5.09 18.49 22.63
CA GLU A 223 -6.15 19.00 21.74
C GLU A 223 -5.62 19.46 20.38
N GLN A 224 -4.40 20.00 20.33
CA GLN A 224 -3.74 20.35 19.07
C GLN A 224 -3.22 19.13 18.30
N SER A 225 -3.24 17.92 18.91
CA SER A 225 -2.86 16.72 18.19
C SER A 225 -3.93 16.35 17.16
N THR A 226 -3.49 15.86 16.00
CA THR A 226 -4.34 15.48 14.87
C THR A 226 -4.29 13.96 14.67
N PRO A 227 -5.09 13.17 15.42
CA PRO A 227 -5.25 11.75 15.18
C PRO A 227 -5.58 11.48 13.71
N SER A 228 -4.83 10.61 13.04
CA SER A 228 -5.09 10.26 11.63
C SER A 228 -5.32 8.77 11.39
N ALA A 229 -5.23 7.95 12.44
CA ALA A 229 -5.55 6.53 12.43
C ALA A 229 -6.55 6.19 13.55
N PRO A 230 -7.44 5.19 13.37
CA PRO A 230 -8.47 4.85 14.35
C PRO A 230 -7.93 4.59 15.77
N TRP A 231 -6.75 3.96 15.89
CA TRP A 231 -6.13 3.66 17.18
C TRP A 231 -5.65 4.91 17.95
N GLU A 232 -5.40 6.03 17.27
CA GLU A 232 -4.91 7.26 17.90
C GLU A 232 -5.99 7.92 18.77
N LYS A 233 -7.28 7.70 18.46
CA LYS A 233 -8.38 8.34 19.19
C LYS A 233 -8.53 7.82 20.63
N PRO A 234 -8.54 6.50 20.90
CA PRO A 234 -8.46 5.97 22.26
C PRO A 234 -7.25 6.52 23.03
N VAL A 235 -6.06 6.58 22.40
CA VAL A 235 -4.84 7.12 23.03
C VAL A 235 -4.97 8.61 23.35
N GLN A 236 -5.56 9.41 22.46
CA GLN A 236 -5.86 10.82 22.73
C GLN A 236 -6.76 10.97 23.96
N ASN A 237 -7.79 10.13 24.07
CA ASN A 237 -8.72 10.18 25.19
C ASN A 237 -8.07 9.76 26.51
N LEU A 238 -7.18 8.75 26.50
CA LEU A 238 -6.34 8.40 27.66
C LEU A 238 -5.51 9.61 28.12
N LEU A 239 -4.78 10.24 27.19
CA LEU A 239 -3.94 11.40 27.48
C LEU A 239 -4.76 12.60 27.97
N ARG A 240 -5.97 12.82 27.42
CA ARG A 240 -6.89 13.88 27.85
C ARG A 240 -7.28 13.70 29.31
N VAL A 241 -7.69 12.49 29.72
CA VAL A 241 -8.07 12.21 31.11
C VAL A 241 -6.85 12.32 32.04
N LEU A 242 -5.69 11.82 31.61
CA LEU A 242 -4.45 11.92 32.39
C LEU A 242 -4.00 13.36 32.64
N CYS A 243 -3.93 14.19 31.60
CA CYS A 243 -3.61 15.60 31.73
C CYS A 243 -4.73 16.38 32.45
N GLY A 244 -5.98 15.91 32.30
CA GLY A 244 -7.13 16.33 33.08
C GLY A 244 -6.89 16.18 34.59
N ARG A 245 -6.46 15.00 35.02
CA ARG A 245 -6.13 14.71 36.43
C ARG A 245 -4.98 15.56 36.94
N ALA A 246 -3.90 15.64 36.17
CA ALA A 246 -2.72 16.41 36.58
C ALA A 246 -3.03 17.88 36.88
N ALA A 247 -4.02 18.48 36.20
CA ALA A 247 -4.49 19.84 36.50
C ALA A 247 -5.75 19.92 37.37
N GLY A 248 -6.22 18.82 37.96
CA GLY A 248 -7.35 18.81 38.90
C GLY A 248 -8.73 19.09 38.29
N THR A 249 -8.91 18.94 36.96
CA THR A 249 -10.20 19.24 36.30
C THR A 249 -10.63 18.11 35.34
N VAL A 250 -10.84 16.91 35.86
CA VAL A 250 -11.40 15.81 35.06
C VAL A 250 -12.91 15.94 34.98
N LEU A 251 -13.43 15.94 33.76
CA LEU A 251 -14.87 15.89 33.51
C LEU A 251 -15.31 14.43 33.34
N THR A 252 -16.45 14.07 33.93
CA THR A 252 -17.03 12.71 33.84
C THR A 252 -17.22 12.28 32.38
N GLU A 253 -17.60 13.20 31.49
CA GLU A 253 -17.78 12.95 30.05
C GLU A 253 -16.48 12.47 29.35
N HIS A 254 -15.32 12.97 29.78
CA HIS A 254 -14.03 12.56 29.22
C HIS A 254 -13.69 11.13 29.63
N VAL A 255 -14.02 10.74 30.87
CA VAL A 255 -13.84 9.36 31.37
C VAL A 255 -14.77 8.40 30.60
N THR A 256 -16.04 8.76 30.43
CA THR A 256 -17.00 7.97 29.64
C THR A 256 -16.53 7.80 28.20
N THR A 257 -16.08 8.89 27.55
CA THR A 257 -15.59 8.85 26.15
C THR A 257 -14.33 7.98 26.02
N MET A 258 -13.41 8.08 26.98
CA MET A 258 -12.21 7.23 27.05
C MET A 258 -12.59 5.74 27.17
N LEU A 259 -13.52 5.39 28.06
CA LEU A 259 -14.00 4.02 28.23
C LEU A 259 -14.67 3.49 26.96
N THR A 260 -15.61 4.23 26.37
CA THR A 260 -16.32 3.83 25.15
C THR A 260 -15.35 3.57 23.99
N THR A 261 -14.40 4.47 23.74
CA THR A 261 -13.43 4.30 22.66
C THR A 261 -12.43 3.17 22.92
N THR A 262 -12.08 2.91 24.18
CA THR A 262 -11.21 1.78 24.55
C THR A 262 -11.91 0.45 24.39
N LEU A 263 -13.17 0.33 24.80
CA LEU A 263 -13.99 -0.87 24.61
C LEU A 263 -14.15 -1.20 23.12
N ALA A 264 -14.46 -0.19 22.30
CA ALA A 264 -14.55 -0.35 20.85
C ALA A 264 -13.22 -0.84 20.23
N LEU A 265 -12.07 -0.37 20.74
CA LEU A 265 -10.76 -0.84 20.30
C LEU A 265 -10.53 -2.32 20.68
N LEU A 266 -10.91 -2.73 21.89
CA LEU A 266 -10.73 -4.12 22.36
C LEU A 266 -11.57 -5.12 21.56
N GLN A 267 -12.74 -4.71 21.06
CA GLN A 267 -13.63 -5.55 20.25
C GLN A 267 -13.09 -5.91 18.85
N GLN A 268 -12.02 -5.25 18.39
CA GLN A 268 -11.38 -5.60 17.12
C GLN A 268 -10.79 -7.01 17.16
N THR A 269 -10.67 -7.70 16.02
CA THR A 269 -10.16 -9.08 15.95
C THR A 269 -8.92 -9.19 15.06
N ILE A 270 -7.95 -8.28 15.26
CA ILE A 270 -6.69 -8.26 14.52
C ILE A 270 -5.57 -8.87 15.39
N PRO A 271 -5.07 -10.10 15.10
CA PRO A 271 -4.11 -10.78 15.98
C PRO A 271 -2.80 -10.01 16.19
N ALA A 272 -2.30 -9.33 15.14
CA ALA A 272 -1.02 -8.63 15.19
C ALA A 272 -1.02 -7.38 16.10
N THR A 273 -2.19 -6.91 16.53
CA THR A 273 -2.34 -5.72 17.38
C THR A 273 -2.83 -6.04 18.79
N THR A 274 -3.03 -7.32 19.11
CA THR A 274 -3.56 -7.79 20.42
C THR A 274 -2.83 -7.18 21.61
N VAL A 275 -1.49 -7.19 21.60
CA VAL A 275 -0.67 -6.60 22.69
C VAL A 275 -0.92 -5.10 22.86
N PHE A 276 -1.00 -4.35 21.76
CA PHE A 276 -1.27 -2.91 21.81
C PHE A 276 -2.66 -2.64 22.41
N ARG A 277 -3.69 -3.35 21.94
CA ARG A 277 -5.07 -3.20 22.41
C ARG A 277 -5.20 -3.56 23.89
N THR A 278 -4.56 -4.65 24.33
CA THR A 278 -4.47 -5.02 25.76
C THR A 278 -3.84 -3.89 26.58
N ARG A 279 -2.71 -3.31 26.15
CA ARG A 279 -2.03 -2.23 26.88
C ARG A 279 -2.83 -0.93 26.95
N VAL A 280 -3.56 -0.57 25.90
CA VAL A 280 -4.53 0.53 25.93
C VAL A 280 -5.61 0.25 26.98
N GLY A 281 -6.15 -0.98 27.00
CA GLY A 281 -7.12 -1.41 27.99
C GLY A 281 -6.60 -1.38 29.43
N LEU A 282 -5.40 -1.89 29.69
CA LEU A 282 -4.75 -1.84 31.01
C LEU A 282 -4.51 -0.39 31.46
N THR A 283 -4.07 0.47 30.54
CA THR A 283 -3.89 1.91 30.82
C THR A 283 -5.21 2.59 31.17
N ALA A 284 -6.30 2.28 30.44
CA ALA A 284 -7.63 2.78 30.76
C ALA A 284 -8.09 2.30 32.15
N LEU A 285 -7.81 1.03 32.48
CA LEU A 285 -8.16 0.45 33.78
C LEU A 285 -7.43 1.16 34.93
N ASP A 286 -6.14 1.44 34.76
CA ASP A 286 -5.35 2.23 35.72
C ASP A 286 -5.87 3.66 35.89
N ILE A 287 -6.31 4.29 34.80
CA ILE A 287 -6.98 5.58 34.89
C ILE A 287 -8.30 5.43 35.66
N THR A 288 -9.05 4.35 35.53
CA THR A 288 -10.35 4.21 36.24
C THR A 288 -10.27 3.63 37.66
N GLU A 289 -9.13 3.67 38.34
CA GLU A 289 -8.92 3.01 39.65
C GLU A 289 -10.02 3.33 40.70
N ASP A 290 -10.50 4.58 40.76
CA ASP A 290 -11.57 5.01 41.69
C ASP A 290 -13.00 4.75 41.18
N HIS A 291 -13.18 4.21 39.97
CA HIS A 291 -14.48 4.08 39.30
C HIS A 291 -14.95 2.63 39.22
N ASN A 292 -15.90 2.26 40.08
CA ASN A 292 -16.53 0.93 40.09
C ASN A 292 -17.90 0.94 39.37
N GLY A 293 -17.88 1.14 38.05
CA GLY A 293 -19.07 1.13 37.19
C GLY A 293 -19.17 -0.09 36.26
N PRO A 294 -20.32 -0.28 35.59
CA PRO A 294 -20.55 -1.39 34.66
C PRO A 294 -19.57 -1.38 33.47
N GLN A 295 -19.17 -0.20 32.98
CA GLN A 295 -18.18 -0.08 31.91
C GLN A 295 -16.78 -0.54 32.35
N THR A 296 -16.38 -0.30 33.60
CA THR A 296 -15.11 -0.80 34.15
C THR A 296 -15.14 -2.32 34.29
N ALA A 297 -16.28 -2.90 34.68
CA ALA A 297 -16.45 -4.35 34.72
C ALA A 297 -16.34 -4.98 33.32
N GLN A 298 -16.99 -4.37 32.31
CA GLN A 298 -16.87 -4.79 30.91
C GLN A 298 -15.43 -4.68 30.41
N LEU A 299 -14.74 -3.59 30.73
CA LEU A 299 -13.35 -3.36 30.35
C LEU A 299 -12.44 -4.49 30.87
N ARG A 300 -12.60 -4.88 32.15
CA ARG A 300 -11.86 -6.02 32.71
C ARG A 300 -12.15 -7.32 31.95
N ALA A 301 -13.43 -7.59 31.65
CA ALA A 301 -13.83 -8.80 30.92
C ALA A 301 -13.22 -8.85 29.51
N ASP A 302 -13.25 -7.75 28.76
CA ASP A 302 -12.73 -7.67 27.40
C ASP A 302 -11.20 -7.76 27.36
N ILE A 303 -10.51 -7.18 28.34
CA ILE A 303 -9.05 -7.34 28.49
C ILE A 303 -8.71 -8.81 28.74
N ILE A 304 -9.42 -9.49 29.64
CA ILE A 304 -9.21 -10.92 29.94
C ILE A 304 -9.49 -11.77 28.70
N ALA A 305 -10.57 -11.51 27.98
CA ALA A 305 -10.91 -12.21 26.74
C ALA A 305 -9.81 -12.05 25.68
N THR A 306 -9.33 -10.82 25.49
CA THR A 306 -8.24 -10.51 24.56
C THR A 306 -6.94 -11.21 24.98
N ALA A 307 -6.59 -11.17 26.27
CA ALA A 307 -5.38 -11.78 26.82
C ALA A 307 -5.33 -13.31 26.68
N ARG A 308 -6.48 -13.99 26.56
CA ARG A 308 -6.55 -15.45 26.32
C ARG A 308 -6.16 -15.87 24.90
N THR A 309 -5.91 -14.92 24.00
CA THR A 309 -5.58 -15.20 22.59
C THR A 309 -4.11 -15.01 22.23
N ASP A 310 -3.30 -14.39 23.11
CA ASP A 310 -1.88 -14.09 22.85
C ASP A 310 -1.04 -14.13 24.14
N ALA A 311 0.09 -14.83 24.13
CA ALA A 311 0.90 -15.02 25.33
C ALA A 311 1.55 -13.72 25.87
N TYR A 312 1.85 -12.73 25.03
CA TYR A 312 2.38 -11.46 25.54
C TYR A 312 1.29 -10.64 26.22
N ALA A 313 0.09 -10.60 25.63
CA ALA A 313 -1.07 -9.99 26.26
C ALA A 313 -1.44 -10.69 27.57
N ALA A 314 -1.35 -12.02 27.60
CA ALA A 314 -1.50 -12.84 28.80
C ALA A 314 -0.50 -12.46 29.91
N ARG A 315 0.79 -12.31 29.56
CA ARG A 315 1.82 -11.89 30.51
C ARG A 315 1.55 -10.50 31.07
N ASP A 316 1.22 -9.54 30.20
CA ASP A 316 0.90 -8.17 30.62
C ASP A 316 -0.34 -8.15 31.53
N ALA A 317 -1.35 -8.98 31.25
CA ALA A 317 -2.56 -9.13 32.07
C ALA A 317 -2.28 -9.78 33.45
N LEU A 318 -1.40 -10.78 33.52
CA LEU A 318 -1.00 -11.41 34.80
C LEU A 318 -0.17 -10.48 35.68
N ALA A 319 0.65 -9.62 35.07
CA ALA A 319 1.46 -8.64 35.79
C ALA A 319 0.63 -7.45 36.32
N HIS A 320 -0.61 -7.28 35.86
CA HIS A 320 -1.43 -6.13 36.21
C HIS A 320 -2.17 -6.30 37.54
N SER A 321 -1.79 -5.49 38.54
CA SER A 321 -2.28 -5.60 39.93
C SER A 321 -3.79 -5.47 40.09
N GLN A 322 -4.47 -4.66 39.26
CA GLN A 322 -5.93 -4.49 39.33
C GLN A 322 -6.71 -5.58 38.59
N LEU A 323 -6.08 -6.26 37.63
CA LEU A 323 -6.78 -7.22 36.78
C LEU A 323 -6.73 -8.63 37.38
N LEU A 324 -5.56 -9.04 37.88
CA LEU A 324 -5.32 -10.37 38.43
C LEU A 324 -6.32 -10.83 39.52
N PRO A 325 -6.75 -9.97 40.48
CA PRO A 325 -7.74 -10.34 41.49
C PRO A 325 -9.14 -10.59 40.92
N THR A 326 -9.44 -10.05 39.74
CA THR A 326 -10.79 -10.14 39.11
C THR A 326 -10.97 -11.36 38.22
N MET A 327 -9.89 -12.08 37.93
CA MET A 327 -9.94 -13.32 37.15
C MET A 327 -10.47 -14.50 37.98
N THR A 328 -11.37 -15.28 37.39
CA THR A 328 -11.75 -16.60 37.93
C THR A 328 -10.54 -17.55 37.92
N ALA A 329 -10.57 -18.61 38.74
CA ALA A 329 -9.52 -19.63 38.77
C ALA A 329 -9.25 -20.22 37.38
N ARG A 330 -10.31 -20.50 36.59
CA ARG A 330 -10.21 -21.02 35.22
C ARG A 330 -9.56 -20.03 34.26
N GLN A 331 -9.97 -18.76 34.29
CA GLN A 331 -9.35 -17.73 33.43
C GLN A 331 -7.86 -17.55 33.75
N ARG A 332 -7.50 -17.56 35.03
CA ARG A 332 -6.11 -17.47 35.46
C ARG A 332 -5.31 -18.68 34.99
N GLU A 333 -5.85 -19.88 35.12
CA GLU A 333 -5.21 -21.11 34.65
C GLU A 333 -4.98 -21.10 33.14
N ASP A 334 -5.97 -20.70 32.34
CA ASP A 334 -5.88 -20.60 30.88
C ASP A 334 -4.76 -19.65 30.44
N ILE A 335 -4.71 -18.45 31.04
CA ILE A 335 -3.71 -17.41 30.72
C ILE A 335 -2.31 -17.85 31.17
N VAL A 336 -2.16 -18.42 32.37
CA VAL A 336 -0.87 -18.98 32.84
C VAL A 336 -0.40 -20.11 31.91
N ARG A 337 -1.30 -20.98 31.47
CA ARG A 337 -0.99 -22.05 30.53
C ARG A 337 -0.50 -21.49 29.19
N LEU A 338 -1.12 -20.43 28.68
CA LEU A 338 -0.71 -19.78 27.44
C LEU A 338 0.72 -19.20 27.53
N VAL A 339 1.03 -18.47 28.61
CA VAL A 339 2.38 -17.92 28.87
C VAL A 339 3.43 -19.03 28.96
N ARG A 340 3.13 -20.10 29.71
CA ARG A 340 4.01 -21.27 29.83
C ARG A 340 4.22 -21.99 28.49
N ALA A 341 3.15 -22.19 27.71
CA ALA A 341 3.21 -22.85 26.42
C ALA A 341 4.04 -22.05 25.40
N ALA A 342 3.98 -20.72 25.43
CA ALA A 342 4.81 -19.83 24.63
C ALA A 342 6.27 -19.78 25.09
N GLY A 343 6.58 -20.36 26.25
CA GLY A 343 7.93 -20.41 26.82
C GLY A 343 8.44 -19.05 27.28
N LEU A 344 7.56 -18.09 27.57
CA LEU A 344 7.97 -16.76 28.01
C LEU A 344 8.66 -16.84 29.37
N ASP A 345 9.87 -16.29 29.46
CA ASP A 345 10.70 -16.23 30.67
C ASP A 345 10.99 -17.61 31.30
N ALA A 346 10.96 -18.68 30.48
CA ALA A 346 11.15 -20.06 30.94
C ALA A 346 12.58 -20.37 31.42
N GLY A 347 13.58 -19.56 31.06
CA GLY A 347 14.99 -19.74 31.40
C GLY A 347 15.68 -20.90 30.67
N ALA A 348 14.96 -21.64 29.82
CA ALA A 348 15.50 -22.72 28.99
C ALA A 348 14.59 -23.02 27.79
N ILE A 349 15.18 -23.52 26.70
CA ILE A 349 14.47 -24.15 25.59
C ILE A 349 14.73 -25.65 25.67
N ARG A 350 13.66 -26.48 25.59
CA ARG A 350 13.79 -27.94 25.67
C ARG A 350 14.77 -28.47 24.60
N PRO A 351 15.59 -29.51 24.89
CA PRO A 351 16.66 -29.93 23.99
C PRO A 351 16.24 -30.22 22.53
N PRO A 352 15.12 -30.89 22.24
CA PRO A 352 14.69 -31.12 20.85
C PRO A 352 14.37 -29.81 20.10
N LEU A 353 13.70 -28.89 20.79
CA LEU A 353 13.34 -27.58 20.25
C LEU A 353 14.55 -26.68 20.07
N HIS A 354 15.50 -26.72 21.01
CA HIS A 354 16.76 -25.99 20.91
C HIS A 354 17.61 -26.52 19.74
N HIS A 355 17.63 -27.83 19.51
CA HIS A 355 18.27 -28.43 18.35
C HIS A 355 17.64 -27.94 17.03
N ASP A 356 16.31 -27.98 16.92
CA ASP A 356 15.59 -27.52 15.73
C ASP A 356 15.81 -26.04 15.44
N LEU A 357 15.78 -25.20 16.49
CA LEU A 357 16.08 -23.77 16.37
C LEU A 357 17.50 -23.53 15.83
N ASN A 358 18.51 -24.19 16.42
CA ASN A 358 19.90 -24.03 15.98
C ASN A 358 20.12 -24.55 14.56
N LYS A 359 19.47 -25.66 14.19
CA LYS A 359 19.52 -26.21 12.83
C LYS A 359 18.90 -25.24 11.81
N ALA A 360 17.76 -24.62 12.14
CA ALA A 360 17.13 -23.63 11.28
C ALA A 360 18.03 -22.39 11.08
N VAL A 361 18.62 -21.88 12.17
CA VAL A 361 19.57 -20.75 12.13
C VAL A 361 20.81 -21.10 11.30
N ALA A 362 21.45 -22.25 11.54
CA ALA A 362 22.63 -22.68 10.80
C ALA A 362 22.33 -22.80 9.29
N SER A 363 21.16 -23.33 8.92
CA SER A 363 20.69 -23.40 7.54
C SER A 363 20.51 -21.99 6.93
N ALA A 364 19.88 -21.07 7.66
CA ALA A 364 19.68 -19.70 7.22
C ALA A 364 21.00 -18.94 7.04
N GLU A 365 21.92 -19.04 7.98
CA GLU A 365 23.24 -18.43 7.87
C GLU A 365 24.06 -19.00 6.72
N GLN A 366 24.03 -20.31 6.52
CA GLN A 366 24.72 -20.94 5.39
C GLN A 366 24.16 -20.46 4.05
N ARG A 367 22.83 -20.30 3.98
CA ARG A 367 22.16 -19.69 2.82
C ARG A 367 22.62 -18.26 2.60
N LEU A 368 22.68 -17.43 3.65
CA LEU A 368 23.21 -16.07 3.57
C LEU A 368 24.66 -16.03 3.06
N ARG A 369 25.57 -16.84 3.64
CA ARG A 369 26.97 -16.92 3.19
C ARG A 369 27.09 -17.31 1.71
N THR A 370 26.29 -18.28 1.28
CA THR A 370 26.28 -18.76 -0.12
C THR A 370 25.80 -17.66 -1.08
N LEU A 371 24.75 -16.93 -0.70
CA LEU A 371 24.20 -15.87 -1.57
C LEU A 371 25.11 -14.63 -1.62
N LEU A 372 25.71 -14.26 -0.49
CA LEU A 372 26.61 -13.11 -0.39
C LEU A 372 27.92 -13.33 -1.17
N SER A 373 28.47 -14.54 -1.13
CA SER A 373 29.69 -14.88 -1.90
C SER A 373 29.47 -14.82 -3.42
N ARG A 374 28.31 -15.26 -3.92
CA ARG A 374 27.96 -15.20 -5.35
C ARG A 374 27.84 -13.76 -5.87
N THR A 375 27.29 -12.86 -5.05
CA THR A 375 27.18 -11.43 -5.41
C THR A 375 28.53 -10.71 -5.47
N GLY A 376 29.54 -11.17 -4.73
CA GLY A 376 30.89 -10.61 -4.75
C GLY A 376 31.70 -10.99 -6.01
N THR A 377 31.53 -12.22 -6.52
CA THR A 377 32.26 -12.71 -7.71
C THR A 377 31.81 -12.07 -9.02
N ASP A 378 30.52 -11.73 -9.14
CA ASP A 378 29.97 -11.06 -10.33
C ASP A 378 30.44 -9.60 -10.44
N ALA A 379 30.61 -8.91 -9.31
CA ALA A 379 31.14 -7.54 -9.27
C ALA A 379 32.62 -7.47 -9.70
N ALA A 380 33.43 -8.49 -9.37
CA ALA A 380 34.84 -8.57 -9.75
C ALA A 380 35.06 -8.85 -11.26
N HIS A 381 34.18 -9.64 -11.89
CA HIS A 381 34.22 -9.88 -13.34
C HIS A 381 33.78 -8.65 -14.16
N GLY A 382 32.80 -7.88 -13.67
CA GLY A 382 32.35 -6.63 -14.31
C GLY A 382 33.41 -5.52 -14.29
N ALA A 383 34.25 -5.46 -13.27
CA ALA A 383 35.30 -4.44 -13.14
C ALA A 383 36.47 -4.66 -14.13
N ARG A 384 36.79 -5.91 -14.50
CA ARG A 384 37.83 -6.21 -15.51
C ARG A 384 37.39 -5.84 -16.93
N HIS A 385 36.10 -5.91 -17.25
CA HIS A 385 35.59 -5.55 -18.58
C HIS A 385 35.46 -4.04 -18.82
N ARG A 386 35.44 -3.21 -17.77
CA ARG A 386 35.37 -1.74 -17.91
C ARG A 386 36.71 -1.05 -18.14
N ARG A 387 37.85 -1.73 -17.97
CA ARG A 387 39.19 -1.16 -18.21
C ARG A 387 39.74 -1.36 -19.64
N SER A 388 39.07 -2.11 -20.51
CA SER A 388 39.58 -2.39 -21.88
C SER A 388 38.88 -1.62 -23.02
N ARG A 389 37.91 -0.75 -22.73
CA ARG A 389 37.22 0.06 -23.76
C ARG A 389 37.54 1.55 -23.64
N SER A 390 38.81 1.88 -23.88
CA SER A 390 39.23 3.23 -24.30
C SER A 390 40.49 3.10 -25.16
N ARG A 391 40.29 2.78 -26.43
CA ARG A 391 41.18 3.13 -27.56
C ARG A 391 40.60 2.59 -28.87
N TYR A 392 40.77 3.41 -29.91
CA TYR A 392 40.50 3.19 -31.35
C TYR A 392 39.12 3.59 -31.90
N LEU A 393 39.07 4.87 -32.30
CA LEU A 393 38.40 5.35 -33.52
C LEU A 393 39.33 5.10 -34.71
N GLY A 394 38.80 4.62 -35.84
CA GLY A 394 39.46 4.71 -37.15
C GLY A 394 39.15 3.61 -38.16
N GLY A 395 38.19 3.86 -39.06
CA GLY A 395 38.41 3.75 -40.51
C GLY A 395 38.16 2.44 -41.30
N ARG A 396 37.00 2.42 -41.98
CA ARG A 396 36.74 2.02 -43.39
C ARG A 396 36.57 0.53 -43.82
N PRO A 397 35.85 0.27 -44.95
CA PRO A 397 34.98 -0.90 -45.15
C PRO A 397 35.45 -1.89 -46.25
N GLY A 398 34.92 -3.11 -46.23
CA GLY A 398 35.08 -4.10 -47.30
C GLY A 398 34.16 -5.31 -47.10
N GLY A 399 33.42 -5.70 -48.14
CA GLY A 399 32.27 -6.61 -48.08
C GLY A 399 32.56 -8.12 -48.27
N GLY A 400 31.49 -8.91 -48.16
CA GLY A 400 31.40 -10.35 -48.47
C GLY A 400 30.18 -11.00 -47.80
N PRO A 401 29.40 -11.87 -48.48
CA PRO A 401 28.08 -12.33 -48.02
C PRO A 401 28.16 -13.50 -47.01
N PRO A 402 27.08 -13.83 -46.27
CA PRO A 402 27.15 -14.75 -45.15
C PRO A 402 27.11 -16.21 -45.62
N THR A 403 28.06 -17.00 -45.15
CA THR A 403 28.02 -18.47 -45.25
C THR A 403 27.30 -19.02 -44.01
N VAL A 404 26.23 -19.76 -44.27
CA VAL A 404 25.51 -20.57 -43.29
C VAL A 404 26.47 -21.58 -42.67
N ARG A 405 26.66 -21.51 -41.35
CA ARG A 405 27.37 -22.55 -40.60
C ARG A 405 26.56 -22.93 -39.37
N THR A 406 25.88 -24.06 -39.52
CA THR A 406 25.34 -24.90 -38.45
C THR A 406 26.45 -25.16 -37.41
N MET A 407 26.20 -24.77 -36.16
CA MET A 407 26.98 -25.21 -35.01
C MET A 407 26.02 -25.75 -33.95
N THR A 408 25.87 -27.06 -33.97
CA THR A 408 25.42 -27.85 -32.83
C THR A 408 26.63 -28.04 -31.92
N THR A 409 26.68 -27.32 -30.80
CA THR A 409 27.48 -27.71 -29.63
C THR A 409 26.69 -27.34 -28.37
N ALA A 410 26.36 -28.37 -27.61
CA ALA A 410 25.59 -28.32 -26.39
C ALA A 410 26.25 -27.42 -25.32
N ALA A 411 25.47 -26.47 -24.80
CA ALA A 411 25.72 -25.80 -23.54
C ALA A 411 24.62 -26.23 -22.54
N ALA A 412 24.98 -27.06 -21.57
CA ALA A 412 24.19 -27.30 -20.38
C ALA A 412 24.35 -26.10 -19.42
N GLY A 413 23.33 -25.46 -18.84
CA GLY A 413 21.89 -25.49 -18.98
C GLY A 413 21.36 -24.36 -18.10
N ALA A 414 21.00 -23.22 -18.70
CA ALA A 414 20.18 -22.22 -18.03
C ALA A 414 18.75 -22.75 -18.04
N ALA A 415 18.13 -22.95 -16.87
CA ALA A 415 16.72 -23.31 -16.81
C ALA A 415 15.91 -22.21 -17.53
N ASP A 416 15.34 -22.56 -18.69
CA ASP A 416 14.63 -21.63 -19.56
C ASP A 416 13.28 -21.33 -18.92
N ILE A 417 13.05 -20.08 -18.54
CA ILE A 417 11.75 -19.68 -18.01
C ILE A 417 10.76 -19.76 -19.17
N GLU A 418 9.76 -20.60 -19.02
CA GLU A 418 8.70 -20.76 -20.01
C GLU A 418 7.62 -19.71 -19.77
N VAL A 419 7.39 -18.82 -20.73
CA VAL A 419 6.23 -17.91 -20.70
C VAL A 419 5.15 -18.53 -21.57
N ARG A 420 4.01 -18.89 -20.96
CA ARG A 420 2.93 -19.58 -21.65
C ARG A 420 1.55 -19.24 -21.10
N ILE A 421 0.51 -19.66 -21.83
CA ILE A 421 -0.86 -19.64 -21.34
C ILE A 421 -0.99 -20.62 -20.18
N VAL A 422 -1.68 -20.19 -19.14
CA VAL A 422 -1.92 -20.97 -17.91
C VAL A 422 -3.02 -21.98 -18.18
N ARG A 423 -2.79 -23.24 -17.81
CA ARG A 423 -3.78 -24.33 -17.88
C ARG A 423 -4.48 -24.47 -16.53
N ASP A 424 -5.59 -25.18 -16.48
CA ASP A 424 -6.32 -25.40 -15.22
C ASP A 424 -5.48 -26.09 -14.15
N GLU A 425 -4.59 -26.99 -14.54
CA GLU A 425 -3.61 -27.66 -13.65
C GLU A 425 -2.62 -26.68 -12.99
N ASP A 426 -2.33 -25.54 -13.63
CA ASP A 426 -1.42 -24.53 -13.12
C ASP A 426 -2.12 -23.50 -12.21
N SER A 427 -3.45 -23.53 -12.14
CA SER A 427 -4.29 -22.50 -11.51
C SER A 427 -3.87 -22.18 -10.07
N GLN A 428 -3.56 -23.21 -9.28
CA GLN A 428 -3.19 -23.05 -7.89
C GLN A 428 -1.85 -22.35 -7.74
N GLU A 429 -0.86 -22.72 -8.55
CA GLU A 429 0.48 -22.12 -8.49
C GLU A 429 0.46 -20.68 -9.01
N TRP A 430 -0.30 -20.41 -10.07
CA TRP A 430 -0.48 -19.07 -10.59
C TRP A 430 -1.17 -18.15 -9.56
N GLN A 431 -2.23 -18.62 -8.90
CA GLN A 431 -2.90 -17.85 -7.84
C GLN A 431 -2.00 -17.58 -6.64
N ARG A 432 -1.16 -18.56 -6.27
CA ARG A 432 -0.15 -18.42 -5.21
C ARG A 432 0.88 -17.35 -5.58
N ALA A 433 1.39 -17.38 -6.80
CA ALA A 433 2.34 -16.40 -7.31
C ALA A 433 1.75 -14.99 -7.34
N LEU A 434 0.50 -14.85 -7.78
CA LEU A 434 -0.23 -13.59 -7.78
C LEU A 434 -0.37 -13.03 -6.35
N ALA A 435 -0.87 -13.85 -5.42
CA ALA A 435 -1.06 -13.43 -4.03
C ALA A 435 0.27 -12.98 -3.39
N HIS A 436 1.33 -13.74 -3.62
CA HIS A 436 2.68 -13.40 -3.15
C HIS A 436 3.19 -12.08 -3.75
N GLY A 437 3.01 -11.87 -5.07
CA GLY A 437 3.43 -10.65 -5.75
C GLY A 437 2.71 -9.39 -5.26
N PHE A 438 1.48 -9.52 -4.77
CA PHE A 438 0.68 -8.44 -4.18
C PHE A 438 0.73 -8.36 -2.65
N LEU A 439 1.62 -9.15 -1.99
CA LEU A 439 1.77 -9.19 -0.53
C LEU A 439 0.48 -9.57 0.21
N SER A 440 -0.33 -10.44 -0.39
CA SER A 440 -1.61 -10.89 0.14
C SER A 440 -1.59 -12.39 0.43
N PRO A 441 -2.40 -12.89 1.38
CA PRO A 441 -2.56 -14.32 1.59
C PRO A 441 -3.16 -14.98 0.35
N ALA A 442 -2.64 -16.16 -0.01
CA ALA A 442 -3.20 -16.95 -1.09
C ALA A 442 -4.51 -17.63 -0.65
N ARG A 443 -5.49 -17.71 -1.55
CA ARG A 443 -6.66 -18.58 -1.36
C ARG A 443 -6.21 -20.04 -1.39
N THR A 444 -6.89 -20.90 -0.63
CA THR A 444 -6.64 -22.35 -0.59
C THR A 444 -7.94 -23.14 -0.65
N GLY A 445 -7.88 -24.39 -1.08
CA GLY A 445 -9.04 -25.29 -1.12
C GLY A 445 -10.13 -24.83 -2.10
N GLU A 446 -11.39 -25.13 -1.79
CA GLU A 446 -12.54 -24.86 -2.66
C GLU A 446 -12.69 -23.38 -3.03
N ALA A 447 -12.43 -22.47 -2.09
CA ALA A 447 -12.49 -21.02 -2.34
C ALA A 447 -11.49 -20.56 -3.42
N ALA A 448 -10.33 -21.23 -3.55
CA ALA A 448 -9.37 -20.95 -4.63
C ALA A 448 -9.85 -21.51 -5.98
N ALA A 449 -10.51 -22.67 -5.97
CA ALA A 449 -11.07 -23.28 -7.16
C ALA A 449 -12.26 -22.48 -7.69
N GLU A 450 -13.18 -22.08 -6.82
CA GLU A 450 -14.30 -21.20 -7.16
C GLU A 450 -13.82 -19.86 -7.71
N TRP A 451 -12.86 -19.21 -7.03
CA TRP A 451 -12.28 -17.95 -7.52
C TRP A 451 -11.61 -18.10 -8.88
N TRP A 452 -10.93 -19.21 -9.13
CA TRP A 452 -10.38 -19.52 -10.45
C TRP A 452 -11.49 -19.63 -11.50
N ARG A 453 -12.51 -20.44 -11.25
CA ARG A 453 -13.64 -20.64 -12.18
C ARG A 453 -14.33 -19.31 -12.54
N LEU A 454 -14.52 -18.44 -11.55
CA LEU A 454 -15.17 -17.15 -11.77
C LEU A 454 -14.34 -16.20 -12.65
N ARG A 455 -13.02 -16.21 -12.51
CA ARG A 455 -12.12 -15.27 -13.22
C ARG A 455 -11.50 -15.84 -14.50
N PHE A 456 -11.59 -17.15 -14.71
CA PHE A 456 -10.84 -17.81 -15.77
C PHE A 456 -11.33 -17.34 -17.14
N ALA A 457 -10.40 -16.82 -17.92
CA ALA A 457 -10.63 -16.40 -19.30
C ALA A 457 -9.64 -17.16 -20.19
N PRO A 458 -10.10 -18.13 -21.00
CA PRO A 458 -9.24 -18.91 -21.87
C PRO A 458 -8.36 -18.00 -22.75
N GLY A 459 -7.05 -18.30 -22.80
CA GLY A 459 -6.09 -17.56 -23.63
C GLY A 459 -5.69 -16.17 -23.13
N ARG A 460 -6.31 -15.65 -22.06
CA ARG A 460 -6.02 -14.33 -21.48
C ARG A 460 -5.23 -14.38 -20.17
N ILE A 461 -4.83 -15.57 -19.72
CA ILE A 461 -4.02 -15.74 -18.50
C ILE A 461 -2.66 -16.31 -18.88
N LEU A 462 -1.61 -15.55 -18.59
CA LEU A 462 -0.22 -15.94 -18.84
C LEU A 462 0.52 -16.17 -17.52
N GLY A 463 1.41 -17.14 -17.54
CA GLY A 463 2.34 -17.41 -16.46
C GLY A 463 3.75 -17.55 -17.00
N ALA A 464 4.71 -17.05 -16.23
CA ALA A 464 6.11 -17.38 -16.41
C ALA A 464 6.46 -18.50 -15.43
N PHE A 465 6.95 -19.63 -15.93
CA PHE A 465 7.20 -20.83 -15.16
C PHE A 465 8.70 -21.15 -15.13
N ASP A 466 9.22 -21.38 -13.94
CA ASP A 466 10.55 -21.95 -13.70
C ASP A 466 10.32 -23.38 -13.20
N GLY A 467 10.35 -24.34 -14.13
CA GLY A 467 9.84 -25.70 -13.90
C GLY A 467 8.34 -25.68 -13.57
N ALA A 468 7.96 -26.25 -12.44
CA ALA A 468 6.56 -26.28 -11.97
C ALA A 468 6.13 -25.00 -11.22
N ARG A 469 7.06 -24.08 -10.94
CA ARG A 469 6.79 -22.87 -10.14
C ARG A 469 6.39 -21.70 -11.03
N CYS A 470 5.28 -21.04 -10.70
CA CYS A 470 4.89 -19.80 -11.37
C CYS A 470 5.65 -18.63 -10.72
N VAL A 471 6.47 -17.96 -11.50
CA VAL A 471 7.39 -16.90 -11.07
C VAL A 471 7.05 -15.54 -11.68
N GLY A 472 6.06 -15.50 -12.55
CA GLY A 472 5.45 -14.28 -13.05
C GLY A 472 4.01 -14.53 -13.43
N THR A 473 3.13 -13.59 -13.09
CA THR A 473 1.71 -13.65 -13.40
C THR A 473 1.34 -12.49 -14.30
N TYR A 474 0.39 -12.73 -15.19
CA TYR A 474 -0.20 -11.72 -16.04
C TYR A 474 -1.58 -12.22 -16.46
N HIS A 475 -2.58 -11.36 -16.46
CA HIS A 475 -3.83 -11.67 -17.15
C HIS A 475 -4.39 -10.42 -17.79
N SER A 476 -5.23 -10.61 -18.81
CA SER A 476 -6.03 -9.55 -19.39
C SER A 476 -7.52 -9.81 -19.25
N LEU A 477 -8.26 -8.72 -19.19
CA LEU A 477 -9.72 -8.68 -19.13
C LEU A 477 -10.25 -8.14 -20.45
N GLU A 478 -11.37 -8.68 -20.92
CA GLU A 478 -12.05 -8.14 -22.08
C GLU A 478 -12.92 -6.95 -21.66
N PHE A 479 -12.65 -5.79 -22.25
CA PHE A 479 -13.46 -4.60 -22.06
C PHE A 479 -13.84 -3.96 -23.40
N ALA A 480 -14.90 -3.16 -23.38
CA ALA A 480 -15.20 -2.19 -24.42
C ALA A 480 -14.92 -0.77 -23.86
N LEU A 481 -13.98 -0.04 -24.47
CA LEU A 481 -13.64 1.34 -24.12
C LEU A 481 -14.49 2.31 -24.95
N THR A 482 -15.16 3.26 -24.27
CA THR A 482 -15.82 4.38 -24.95
C THR A 482 -14.82 5.45 -25.34
N VAL A 483 -14.79 5.81 -26.63
CA VAL A 483 -13.91 6.86 -27.18
C VAL A 483 -14.70 8.16 -27.42
N PRO A 484 -14.03 9.31 -27.66
CA PRO A 484 -14.73 10.57 -27.96
C PRO A 484 -15.75 10.40 -29.10
N GLY A 485 -16.99 10.85 -28.89
CA GLY A 485 -18.10 10.61 -29.82
C GLY A 485 -19.00 9.42 -29.46
N GLY A 486 -18.63 8.61 -28.47
CA GLY A 486 -19.49 7.58 -27.89
C GLY A 486 -19.39 6.20 -28.52
N ALA A 487 -18.58 6.04 -29.58
CA ALA A 487 -18.25 4.72 -30.11
C ALA A 487 -17.53 3.86 -29.05
N THR A 488 -17.72 2.55 -29.13
CA THR A 488 -17.06 1.59 -28.22
C THR A 488 -16.15 0.68 -29.03
N LEU A 489 -14.93 0.47 -28.51
CA LEU A 489 -13.91 -0.37 -29.15
C LEU A 489 -13.39 -1.43 -28.18
N PRO A 490 -13.06 -2.64 -28.67
CA PRO A 490 -12.50 -3.68 -27.83
C PRO A 490 -11.11 -3.27 -27.32
N VAL A 491 -10.88 -3.49 -26.04
CA VAL A 491 -9.62 -3.20 -25.36
C VAL A 491 -9.20 -4.36 -24.46
N ASP A 492 -7.92 -4.68 -24.53
CA ASP A 492 -7.27 -5.64 -23.66
C ASP A 492 -6.90 -5.00 -22.32
N GLY A 493 -7.61 -5.34 -21.24
CA GLY A 493 -7.42 -4.80 -19.90
C GLY A 493 -6.37 -5.55 -19.11
N VAL A 494 -5.12 -5.09 -19.13
CA VAL A 494 -3.98 -5.74 -18.48
C VAL A 494 -4.03 -5.60 -16.96
N ALA A 495 -4.00 -6.74 -16.25
CA ALA A 495 -4.15 -6.82 -14.81
C ALA A 495 -3.29 -7.92 -14.17
N GLY A 496 -3.19 -7.90 -12.84
CA GLY A 496 -2.55 -8.97 -12.06
C GLY A 496 -1.09 -9.24 -12.45
N VAL A 497 -0.38 -8.21 -12.89
CA VAL A 497 1.00 -8.31 -13.36
C VAL A 497 1.94 -8.42 -12.18
N THR A 498 2.59 -9.57 -12.02
CA THR A 498 3.64 -9.77 -11.02
C THR A 498 4.84 -10.45 -11.61
N VAL A 499 6.02 -10.14 -11.07
CA VAL A 499 7.22 -10.95 -11.25
C VAL A 499 7.77 -11.16 -9.86
N ALA A 500 7.91 -12.42 -9.47
CA ALA A 500 8.53 -12.82 -8.22
C ALA A 500 9.84 -12.04 -8.08
N THR A 501 10.12 -11.53 -6.88
CA THR A 501 11.29 -10.66 -6.66
C THR A 501 12.58 -11.35 -7.14
N SER A 502 12.57 -12.68 -7.05
CA SER A 502 13.52 -13.65 -7.57
C SER A 502 13.88 -13.61 -9.02
N HIS A 503 12.90 -13.32 -9.85
CA HIS A 503 13.02 -13.48 -11.28
C HIS A 503 13.00 -12.12 -11.98
N ARG A 504 13.15 -11.03 -11.21
CA ARG A 504 13.23 -9.67 -11.75
C ARG A 504 14.50 -9.48 -12.58
N ARG A 505 14.44 -8.50 -13.49
CA ARG A 505 15.54 -8.15 -14.42
C ARG A 505 15.97 -9.27 -15.39
N ARG A 506 15.23 -10.39 -15.47
CA ARG A 506 15.43 -11.47 -16.45
C ARG A 506 14.55 -11.35 -17.71
N GLY A 507 13.96 -10.17 -17.96
CA GLY A 507 13.11 -9.92 -19.13
C GLY A 507 11.71 -10.57 -19.10
N ILE A 508 11.29 -11.17 -18.00
CA ILE A 508 10.00 -11.91 -17.90
C ILE A 508 8.80 -11.02 -18.19
N LEU A 509 8.70 -9.85 -17.54
CA LEU A 509 7.62 -8.90 -17.80
C LEU A 509 7.58 -8.49 -19.27
N ARG A 510 8.74 -8.27 -19.88
CA ARG A 510 8.85 -7.91 -21.30
C ARG A 510 8.24 -9.02 -22.17
N ARG A 511 8.65 -10.28 -21.95
CA ARG A 511 8.14 -11.45 -22.70
C ARG A 511 6.63 -11.65 -22.50
N MET A 512 6.12 -11.53 -21.28
CA MET A 512 4.67 -11.64 -21.01
C MET A 512 3.88 -10.52 -21.68
N MET A 513 4.35 -9.27 -21.60
CA MET A 513 3.72 -8.11 -22.22
C MET A 513 3.74 -8.21 -23.75
N GLU A 514 4.89 -8.53 -24.35
CA GLU A 514 5.02 -8.70 -25.80
C GLU A 514 4.08 -9.80 -26.32
N LEU A 515 4.03 -10.94 -25.64
CA LEU A 515 3.15 -12.05 -26.00
C LEU A 515 1.66 -11.70 -25.88
N ASP A 516 1.27 -10.96 -24.84
CA ASP A 516 -0.12 -10.58 -24.66
C ASP A 516 -0.58 -9.53 -25.68
N LEU A 517 0.23 -8.48 -25.93
CA LEU A 517 -0.10 -7.43 -26.90
C LEU A 517 -0.19 -7.97 -28.33
N GLU A 518 0.68 -8.92 -28.70
CA GLU A 518 0.59 -9.63 -29.98
C GLU A 518 -0.75 -10.37 -30.09
N ARG A 519 -1.12 -11.15 -29.07
CA ARG A 519 -2.40 -11.87 -29.06
C ARG A 519 -3.62 -10.96 -28.98
N ALA A 520 -3.53 -9.83 -28.28
CA ALA A 520 -4.58 -8.82 -28.24
C ALA A 520 -4.87 -8.30 -29.65
N ARG A 521 -3.81 -7.98 -30.39
CA ARG A 521 -3.93 -7.59 -31.80
C ARG A 521 -4.53 -8.71 -32.67
N GLU A 522 -4.11 -9.95 -32.49
CA GLU A 522 -4.68 -11.11 -33.20
C GLU A 522 -6.18 -11.31 -32.92
N ARG A 523 -6.63 -11.03 -31.69
CA ARG A 523 -8.05 -11.03 -31.30
C ARG A 523 -8.84 -9.86 -31.89
N GLY A 524 -8.16 -8.86 -32.44
CA GLY A 524 -8.77 -7.64 -32.97
C GLY A 524 -9.01 -6.55 -31.92
N ASP A 525 -8.40 -6.65 -30.73
CA ASP A 525 -8.38 -5.60 -29.73
C ASP A 525 -7.69 -4.35 -30.33
N VAL A 526 -8.36 -3.19 -30.25
CA VAL A 526 -7.83 -1.93 -30.84
C VAL A 526 -6.83 -1.28 -29.90
N PHE A 527 -7.01 -1.51 -28.60
CA PHE A 527 -6.17 -0.96 -27.55
C PHE A 527 -5.74 -2.04 -26.56
N ALA A 528 -4.72 -1.72 -25.76
CA ALA A 528 -4.55 -2.29 -24.43
C ALA A 528 -4.62 -1.17 -23.38
N LEU A 529 -5.13 -1.48 -22.18
CA LEU A 529 -5.40 -0.54 -21.09
C LEU A 529 -4.92 -1.13 -19.76
N LEU A 530 -4.37 -0.30 -18.88
CA LEU A 530 -3.99 -0.74 -17.52
C LEU A 530 -4.05 0.37 -16.49
N ASN A 531 -4.22 0.00 -15.22
CA ASN A 531 -3.96 0.87 -14.08
C ASN A 531 -2.48 0.76 -13.66
N ALA A 532 -1.69 1.83 -13.79
CA ALA A 532 -0.26 1.75 -13.57
C ALA A 532 0.09 1.70 -12.06
N ALA A 533 0.69 0.58 -11.62
CA ALA A 533 1.21 0.47 -10.26
C ALA A 533 2.46 1.34 -10.01
N GLN A 534 3.25 1.62 -11.05
CA GLN A 534 4.43 2.49 -11.02
C GLN A 534 4.61 3.17 -12.37
N TYR A 535 4.87 4.49 -12.35
CA TYR A 535 4.96 5.32 -13.55
C TYR A 535 6.05 4.86 -14.55
N GLY A 536 7.23 4.44 -14.06
CA GLY A 536 8.39 4.11 -14.90
C GLY A 536 8.38 2.72 -15.58
N ILE A 537 7.30 1.94 -15.43
CA ILE A 537 7.25 0.57 -15.96
C ILE A 537 6.73 0.56 -17.40
N TYR A 538 5.53 1.09 -17.64
CA TYR A 538 4.75 0.75 -18.83
C TYR A 538 5.05 1.61 -20.06
N GLY A 539 5.60 2.81 -19.89
CA GLY A 539 5.98 3.67 -21.02
C GLY A 539 6.94 3.00 -22.02
N ARG A 540 7.83 2.11 -21.54
CA ARG A 540 8.75 1.35 -22.40
C ARG A 540 8.06 0.39 -23.37
N PHE A 541 6.78 0.08 -23.15
CA PHE A 541 5.95 -0.78 -23.99
C PHE A 541 4.96 0.04 -24.83
N GLY A 542 5.17 1.36 -24.95
CA GLY A 542 4.35 2.28 -25.75
C GLY A 542 3.03 2.70 -25.10
N PHE A 543 2.84 2.40 -23.82
CA PHE A 543 1.68 2.91 -23.06
C PHE A 543 1.89 4.37 -22.68
N GLY A 544 0.85 5.19 -22.81
CA GLY A 544 0.83 6.57 -22.32
C GLY A 544 -0.33 6.81 -21.34
N PRO A 545 -0.18 7.67 -20.31
CA PRO A 545 -1.30 8.05 -19.45
C PRO A 545 -2.36 8.76 -20.28
N ALA A 546 -3.59 8.25 -20.27
CA ALA A 546 -4.68 8.73 -21.12
C ALA A 546 -5.96 9.10 -20.35
N ILE A 547 -6.05 8.70 -19.08
CA ILE A 547 -7.14 9.03 -18.16
C ILE A 547 -6.55 9.41 -16.81
N ARG A 548 -7.09 10.47 -16.20
CA ARG A 548 -6.78 10.93 -14.85
C ARG A 548 -8.05 10.95 -14.00
N PHE A 549 -7.88 10.91 -12.68
CA PHE A 549 -8.93 11.28 -11.73
C PHE A 549 -8.41 12.37 -10.80
N THR A 550 -9.35 13.15 -10.26
CA THR A 550 -9.10 14.01 -9.12
C THR A 550 -9.90 13.51 -7.92
N GLY A 551 -9.31 13.56 -6.73
CA GLY A 551 -10.06 13.30 -5.51
C GLY A 551 -10.52 14.60 -4.89
N VAL A 552 -11.74 14.64 -4.35
CA VAL A 552 -12.23 15.80 -3.58
C VAL A 552 -12.81 15.38 -2.23
N GLU A 553 -12.60 16.22 -1.22
CA GLU A 553 -13.28 16.18 0.07
C GLU A 553 -14.07 17.48 0.22
N ILE A 554 -15.37 17.37 0.46
CA ILE A 554 -16.27 18.50 0.66
C ILE A 554 -16.63 18.55 2.14
N GLU A 555 -16.30 19.67 2.78
CA GLU A 555 -16.81 20.02 4.10
C GLU A 555 -18.25 20.49 3.96
N VAL A 556 -19.21 19.66 4.38
CA VAL A 556 -20.64 19.82 4.04
C VAL A 556 -21.18 21.15 4.56
N ALA A 557 -20.94 21.48 5.83
CA ALA A 557 -21.39 22.74 6.44
C ALA A 557 -20.79 23.98 5.72
N ARG A 558 -19.49 23.95 5.44
CA ARG A 558 -18.79 25.06 4.76
C ARG A 558 -19.23 25.24 3.31
N SER A 559 -19.68 24.17 2.65
CA SER A 559 -20.17 24.22 1.27
C SER A 559 -21.45 25.04 1.12
N ARG A 560 -22.26 25.13 2.19
CA ARG A 560 -23.63 25.66 2.21
C ARG A 560 -24.56 24.97 1.20
N GLY A 561 -24.25 23.73 0.84
CA GLY A 561 -25.01 22.92 -0.10
C GLY A 561 -24.93 23.41 -1.56
N PRO A 562 -25.72 22.80 -2.45
CA PRO A 562 -25.87 23.27 -3.82
C PRO A 562 -26.49 24.67 -3.90
N ARG A 563 -26.18 25.41 -4.97
CA ARG A 563 -26.80 26.71 -5.27
C ARG A 563 -28.33 26.57 -5.40
N PRO A 564 -29.11 27.63 -5.12
CA PRO A 564 -30.56 27.63 -5.38
C PRO A 564 -30.90 27.15 -6.80
N GLY A 565 -31.91 26.29 -6.93
CA GLY A 565 -32.28 25.68 -8.21
C GLY A 565 -31.46 24.45 -8.66
N VAL A 566 -30.30 24.15 -8.04
CA VAL A 566 -29.42 23.06 -8.50
C VAL A 566 -29.75 21.72 -7.85
N GLY A 567 -30.33 20.78 -8.61
CA GLY A 567 -30.69 19.45 -8.12
C GLY A 567 -32.04 19.36 -7.41
N GLU A 568 -32.95 20.30 -7.67
CA GLU A 568 -34.36 20.18 -7.25
C GLU A 568 -35.01 19.00 -7.96
N LEU A 569 -35.73 18.17 -7.20
CA LEU A 569 -36.46 17.04 -7.77
C LEU A 569 -37.67 17.58 -8.55
N PRO A 570 -37.77 17.31 -9.87
CA PRO A 570 -38.97 17.63 -10.62
C PRO A 570 -40.18 16.89 -10.06
N VAL A 571 -41.39 17.42 -10.27
CA VAL A 571 -42.63 16.73 -9.92
C VAL A 571 -42.68 15.36 -10.59
N GLY A 572 -42.90 14.31 -9.79
CA GLY A 572 -42.92 12.91 -10.24
C GLY A 572 -41.57 12.21 -10.30
N ALA A 573 -40.45 12.92 -10.09
CA ALA A 573 -39.13 12.30 -9.92
C ALA A 573 -38.92 11.88 -8.46
N ALA A 574 -38.08 10.87 -8.24
CA ALA A 574 -37.77 10.35 -6.90
C ALA A 574 -36.31 9.88 -6.79
N ILE A 575 -35.78 9.86 -5.57
CA ILE A 575 -34.55 9.15 -5.22
C ILE A 575 -34.94 8.05 -4.24
N GLU A 576 -34.68 6.81 -4.63
CA GLU A 576 -35.15 5.61 -3.91
C GLU A 576 -33.93 4.76 -3.51
N PRO A 577 -33.86 4.26 -2.27
CA PRO A 577 -32.86 3.27 -1.89
C PRO A 577 -33.06 1.97 -2.67
N LEU A 578 -31.96 1.31 -3.00
CA LEU A 578 -31.94 -0.01 -3.61
C LEU A 578 -31.29 -1.02 -2.66
N THR A 579 -31.88 -2.20 -2.58
CA THR A 579 -31.19 -3.39 -2.08
C THR A 579 -30.08 -3.81 -3.06
N MET A 580 -29.09 -4.58 -2.60
CA MET A 580 -28.05 -5.10 -3.50
C MET A 580 -28.61 -6.03 -4.59
N ALA A 581 -29.70 -6.75 -4.30
CA ALA A 581 -30.38 -7.58 -5.29
C ALA A 581 -31.04 -6.73 -6.39
N GLU A 582 -31.65 -5.61 -6.04
CA GLU A 582 -32.19 -4.66 -7.02
C GLU A 582 -31.07 -3.98 -7.80
N LEU A 583 -29.98 -3.57 -7.14
CA LEU A 583 -28.80 -3.03 -7.79
C LEU A 583 -28.20 -4.00 -8.81
N ALA A 584 -28.08 -5.29 -8.47
CA ALA A 584 -27.60 -6.33 -9.38
C ALA A 584 -28.46 -6.43 -10.64
N LYS A 585 -29.76 -6.15 -10.54
CA LYS A 585 -30.71 -6.20 -11.65
C LYS A 585 -30.69 -4.93 -12.52
N VAL A 586 -30.64 -3.74 -11.91
CA VAL A 586 -30.80 -2.47 -12.64
C VAL A 586 -29.48 -1.77 -12.98
N GLY A 587 -28.43 -2.04 -12.21
CA GLY A 587 -27.10 -1.46 -12.37
C GLY A 587 -26.48 -1.69 -13.75
N PRO A 588 -26.51 -2.92 -14.31
CA PRO A 588 -25.93 -3.20 -15.63
C PRO A 588 -26.51 -2.33 -16.75
N ASP A 589 -27.84 -2.27 -16.91
CA ASP A 589 -28.48 -1.44 -17.96
C ASP A 589 -28.14 0.05 -17.81
N LEU A 590 -28.21 0.57 -16.58
CA LEU A 590 -27.92 1.97 -16.32
C LEU A 590 -26.46 2.31 -16.66
N HIS A 591 -25.52 1.47 -16.22
CA HIS A 591 -24.10 1.64 -16.52
C HIS A 591 -23.83 1.57 -18.03
N ASP A 592 -24.48 0.65 -18.75
CA ASP A 592 -24.34 0.51 -20.20
C ASP A 592 -24.78 1.77 -20.95
N ARG A 593 -25.90 2.36 -20.53
CA ARG A 593 -26.40 3.64 -21.06
C ARG A 593 -25.51 4.83 -20.65
N PHE A 594 -24.88 4.76 -19.49
CA PHE A 594 -23.97 5.79 -18.99
C PHE A 594 -22.65 5.78 -19.76
N ARG A 595 -21.98 4.63 -19.86
CA ARG A 595 -20.60 4.54 -20.38
C ARG A 595 -20.48 5.09 -21.80
N VAL A 596 -21.47 4.86 -22.67
CA VAL A 596 -21.45 5.32 -24.08
C VAL A 596 -21.49 6.84 -24.21
N ARG A 597 -21.76 7.58 -23.11
CA ARG A 597 -21.74 9.04 -23.05
C ARG A 597 -20.49 9.58 -22.35
N GLN A 598 -19.63 8.72 -21.81
CA GLN A 598 -18.47 9.08 -21.02
C GLN A 598 -17.21 8.54 -21.70
N PRO A 599 -16.50 9.35 -22.50
CA PRO A 599 -15.19 8.97 -23.01
C PRO A 599 -14.27 8.54 -21.88
N GLY A 600 -13.57 7.41 -22.07
CA GLY A 600 -12.73 6.78 -21.06
C GLY A 600 -13.40 5.67 -20.24
N ALA A 601 -14.73 5.59 -20.20
CA ALA A 601 -15.42 4.54 -19.47
C ALA A 601 -15.26 3.17 -20.16
N ILE A 602 -15.24 2.10 -19.35
CA ILE A 602 -15.13 0.70 -19.81
C ILE A 602 -16.40 -0.08 -19.49
N SER A 603 -16.60 -1.23 -20.13
CA SER A 603 -17.69 -2.16 -19.78
C SER A 603 -17.46 -2.85 -18.44
N ARG A 604 -18.55 -3.18 -17.72
CA ARG A 604 -18.51 -3.99 -16.48
C ARG A 604 -18.98 -5.41 -16.76
N SER A 605 -18.21 -6.40 -16.33
CA SER A 605 -18.58 -7.82 -16.50
C SER A 605 -19.63 -8.28 -15.48
N PRO A 606 -20.32 -9.41 -15.72
CA PRO A 606 -21.19 -10.01 -14.71
C PRO A 606 -20.47 -10.28 -13.38
N LEU A 607 -19.21 -10.71 -13.43
CA LEU A 607 -18.39 -10.91 -12.23
C LEU A 607 -18.15 -9.61 -11.47
N TRP A 608 -17.93 -8.49 -12.17
CA TRP A 608 -17.78 -7.18 -11.53
C TRP A 608 -19.03 -6.84 -10.70
N TRP A 609 -20.21 -7.01 -11.29
CA TRP A 609 -21.48 -6.75 -10.60
C TRP A 609 -21.68 -7.70 -9.42
N ALA A 610 -21.39 -8.99 -9.59
CA ALA A 610 -21.49 -9.96 -8.50
C ALA A 610 -20.56 -9.61 -7.32
N LEU A 611 -19.35 -9.10 -7.59
CA LEU A 611 -18.42 -8.65 -6.55
C LEU A 611 -18.90 -7.38 -5.84
N GLU A 612 -19.46 -6.42 -6.58
CA GLU A 612 -19.89 -5.14 -6.01
C GLU A 612 -21.18 -5.27 -5.18
N THR A 613 -22.06 -6.21 -5.55
CA THR A 613 -23.32 -6.50 -4.84
C THR A 613 -23.20 -7.59 -3.79
N GLY A 614 -22.00 -8.13 -3.57
CA GLY A 614 -21.74 -9.16 -2.56
C GLY A 614 -22.23 -10.57 -2.93
N GLN A 615 -22.64 -10.81 -4.18
CA GLN A 615 -22.96 -12.15 -4.70
C GLN A 615 -21.70 -13.02 -4.91
N ALA A 616 -20.51 -12.42 -4.97
CA ALA A 616 -19.22 -13.09 -5.04
C ALA A 616 -18.19 -12.39 -4.15
N GLU A 617 -17.19 -13.14 -3.64
CA GLU A 617 -16.20 -12.60 -2.68
C GLU A 617 -14.83 -12.29 -3.31
N ARG A 618 -14.35 -11.06 -3.09
CA ARG A 618 -13.07 -10.55 -3.59
C ARG A 618 -11.84 -11.07 -2.84
N SER A 619 -11.97 -11.54 -1.60
CA SER A 619 -10.88 -12.14 -0.80
C SER A 619 -11.45 -13.15 0.20
N ALA A 620 -10.73 -14.26 0.44
CA ALA A 620 -11.16 -15.27 1.40
C ALA A 620 -11.24 -14.66 2.81
N GLY A 621 -12.46 -14.49 3.33
CA GLY A 621 -12.71 -14.05 4.71
C GLY A 621 -12.69 -12.53 4.95
N ALA A 622 -12.69 -11.68 3.92
CA ALA A 622 -12.83 -10.23 4.08
C ALA A 622 -13.93 -9.68 3.17
N LEU A 623 -15.13 -9.52 3.73
CA LEU A 623 -16.18 -8.71 3.11
C LEU A 623 -15.79 -7.23 3.29
N ALA A 624 -15.55 -6.54 2.19
CA ALA A 624 -15.55 -5.08 2.25
C ALA A 624 -16.96 -4.63 2.69
N PRO A 625 -17.12 -3.59 3.51
CA PRO A 625 -18.44 -3.17 3.98
C PRO A 625 -19.42 -2.98 2.82
N GLU A 626 -20.62 -3.53 2.91
CA GLU A 626 -21.63 -3.41 1.84
C GLU A 626 -21.87 -1.91 1.54
N PRO A 627 -21.83 -1.48 0.26
CA PRO A 627 -22.15 -0.10 -0.09
C PRO A 627 -23.66 0.13 0.07
N ILE A 628 -24.05 1.37 0.35
CA ILE A 628 -25.44 1.82 0.25
C ILE A 628 -25.67 2.30 -1.18
N ALA A 629 -26.80 1.93 -1.79
CA ALA A 629 -27.15 2.32 -3.14
C ALA A 629 -28.49 3.07 -3.18
N VAL A 630 -28.54 4.15 -3.98
CA VAL A 630 -29.78 4.87 -4.29
C VAL A 630 -29.88 5.13 -5.79
N ALA A 631 -31.08 5.04 -6.34
CA ALA A 631 -31.37 5.35 -7.73
C ALA A 631 -32.20 6.62 -7.87
N TYR A 632 -31.88 7.42 -8.88
CA TYR A 632 -32.72 8.51 -9.33
C TYR A 632 -33.68 8.00 -10.42
N ARG A 633 -34.97 8.22 -10.21
CA ARG A 633 -36.06 7.90 -11.14
C ARG A 633 -36.62 9.19 -11.75
N ASP A 634 -36.64 9.26 -13.07
CA ASP A 634 -37.23 10.38 -13.81
C ASP A 634 -38.76 10.43 -13.65
N PRO A 635 -39.43 11.54 -14.02
CA PRO A 635 -40.90 11.64 -13.93
C PRO A 635 -41.69 10.62 -14.77
N ARG A 636 -41.01 9.87 -15.66
CA ARG A 636 -41.60 8.78 -16.45
C ARG A 636 -41.39 7.42 -15.80
N GLY A 637 -40.85 7.38 -14.59
CA GLY A 637 -40.59 6.16 -13.85
C GLY A 637 -39.31 5.42 -14.27
N ARG A 638 -38.42 6.00 -15.07
CA ARG A 638 -37.19 5.32 -15.52
C ARG A 638 -36.00 5.68 -14.64
N ILE A 639 -35.15 4.70 -14.33
CA ILE A 639 -33.90 4.96 -13.63
C ILE A 639 -32.92 5.64 -14.61
N THR A 640 -32.44 6.82 -14.24
CA THR A 640 -31.47 7.61 -15.04
C THR A 640 -30.26 8.08 -14.23
N GLY A 641 -30.17 7.69 -12.95
CA GLY A 641 -28.96 7.87 -12.16
C GLY A 641 -28.84 6.87 -11.01
N LEU A 642 -27.61 6.66 -10.55
CA LEU A 642 -27.24 5.79 -9.45
C LEU A 642 -26.13 6.47 -8.63
N LEU A 643 -26.29 6.44 -7.32
CA LEU A 643 -25.25 6.80 -6.37
C LEU A 643 -25.01 5.61 -5.44
N THR A 644 -23.76 5.14 -5.37
CA THR A 644 -23.33 4.18 -4.35
C THR A 644 -22.29 4.82 -3.43
N TYR A 645 -22.40 4.58 -2.13
CA TYR A 645 -21.51 5.19 -1.15
C TYR A 645 -21.35 4.32 0.10
N ARG A 646 -20.38 4.67 0.95
CA ARG A 646 -20.21 4.11 2.29
C ARG A 646 -20.21 5.24 3.30
N ALA A 647 -20.69 4.97 4.51
CA ALA A 647 -20.59 5.87 5.64
C ALA A 647 -19.76 5.19 6.74
N ASP A 648 -18.84 5.92 7.36
CA ASP A 648 -18.07 5.42 8.50
C ASP A 648 -18.85 5.48 9.83
N ASN A 649 -20.01 6.15 9.83
CA ASN A 649 -20.86 6.43 10.99
C ASN A 649 -20.06 7.00 12.17
N ALA A 650 -19.02 7.79 11.90
CA ALA A 650 -18.18 8.35 12.94
C ALA A 650 -18.90 9.46 13.72
N PHE A 651 -18.76 9.45 15.03
CA PHE A 651 -19.21 10.50 15.94
C PHE A 651 -18.00 11.10 16.68
N ALA A 652 -18.04 12.42 16.91
CA ALA A 652 -17.02 13.15 17.65
C ALA A 652 -17.70 14.00 18.73
N GLY A 653 -17.53 13.64 20.01
CA GLY A 653 -18.10 14.42 21.12
C GLY A 653 -19.63 14.37 21.23
N GLY A 654 -20.28 13.37 20.63
CA GLY A 654 -21.74 13.29 20.54
C GLY A 654 -22.32 13.89 19.25
N ASP A 655 -21.53 14.70 18.55
CA ASP A 655 -21.91 15.25 17.26
C ASP A 655 -21.58 14.26 16.13
N PRO A 656 -22.47 14.10 15.14
CA PRO A 656 -22.19 13.28 13.98
C PRO A 656 -21.09 13.92 13.13
N HIS A 657 -20.00 13.18 12.94
CA HIS A 657 -18.86 13.59 12.10
C HIS A 657 -18.67 12.58 10.96
N THR A 658 -19.78 12.05 10.45
CA THR A 658 -19.77 10.95 9.48
C THR A 658 -19.10 11.40 8.18
N THR A 659 -18.24 10.55 7.66
CA THR A 659 -17.68 10.68 6.32
C THR A 659 -18.47 9.80 5.37
N VAL A 660 -19.15 10.43 4.41
CA VAL A 660 -19.78 9.74 3.28
C VAL A 660 -18.76 9.63 2.17
N THR A 661 -18.33 8.41 1.83
CA THR A 661 -17.38 8.14 0.74
C THR A 661 -18.13 7.59 -0.47
N VAL A 662 -18.19 8.37 -1.54
CA VAL A 662 -18.85 7.98 -2.80
C VAL A 662 -17.99 6.97 -3.54
N ARG A 663 -18.62 5.92 -4.07
CA ARG A 663 -18.00 4.89 -4.92
C ARG A 663 -18.39 5.09 -6.38
N ASP A 664 -19.68 5.02 -6.69
CA ASP A 664 -20.21 5.35 -8.01
C ASP A 664 -21.13 6.58 -7.94
N HIS A 665 -20.96 7.49 -8.89
CA HIS A 665 -21.92 8.53 -9.24
C HIS A 665 -22.16 8.46 -10.75
N LEU A 666 -23.25 7.80 -11.15
CA LEU A 666 -23.61 7.59 -12.55
C LEU A 666 -24.88 8.38 -12.84
N ALA A 667 -24.86 9.21 -13.88
CA ALA A 667 -26.01 10.01 -14.27
C ALA A 667 -26.07 10.20 -15.79
N LEU A 668 -27.24 9.94 -16.38
CA LEU A 668 -27.44 10.04 -17.83
C LEU A 668 -27.72 11.46 -18.30
N ASP A 669 -28.15 12.33 -17.39
CA ASP A 669 -28.51 13.71 -17.67
C ASP A 669 -28.14 14.63 -16.51
N ARG A 670 -28.28 15.94 -16.75
CA ARG A 670 -27.94 16.98 -15.77
C ARG A 670 -28.82 16.93 -14.53
N THR A 671 -30.11 16.70 -14.69
CA THR A 671 -31.08 16.70 -13.58
C THR A 671 -30.77 15.57 -12.61
N ALA A 672 -30.58 14.35 -13.11
CA ALA A 672 -30.17 13.20 -12.30
C ALA A 672 -28.83 13.46 -11.59
N ARG A 673 -27.84 14.03 -12.30
CA ARG A 673 -26.52 14.33 -11.72
C ARG A 673 -26.61 15.28 -10.54
N GLU A 674 -27.28 16.41 -10.73
CA GLU A 674 -27.42 17.44 -9.71
C GLU A 674 -28.28 16.96 -8.54
N ALA A 675 -29.36 16.21 -8.80
CA ALA A 675 -30.22 15.66 -7.76
C ALA A 675 -29.48 14.66 -6.86
N LEU A 676 -28.68 13.76 -7.45
CA LEU A 676 -27.86 12.81 -6.68
C LEU A 676 -26.75 13.51 -5.88
N TRP A 677 -26.13 14.56 -6.43
CA TRP A 677 -25.16 15.35 -5.66
C TRP A 677 -25.82 16.11 -4.51
N ARG A 678 -27.00 16.68 -4.74
CA ARG A 678 -27.78 17.30 -3.67
C ARG A 678 -28.10 16.27 -2.58
N TYR A 679 -28.61 15.10 -2.96
CA TYR A 679 -28.89 14.02 -2.02
C TYR A 679 -27.67 13.65 -1.19
N ALA A 680 -26.50 13.48 -1.82
CA ALA A 680 -25.25 13.16 -1.14
C ALA A 680 -24.77 14.24 -0.14
N LEU A 681 -25.17 15.50 -0.35
CA LEU A 681 -24.83 16.65 0.50
C LEU A 681 -25.89 16.94 1.57
N SER A 682 -27.06 16.28 1.51
CA SER A 682 -28.19 16.54 2.41
C SER A 682 -28.21 15.66 3.66
N PHE A 683 -27.24 14.77 3.84
CA PHE A 683 -27.16 13.94 5.05
C PHE A 683 -26.85 14.83 6.26
N GLU A 684 -27.83 15.00 7.16
CA GLU A 684 -27.69 15.86 8.36
C GLU A 684 -26.52 15.47 9.26
N TRP A 685 -26.12 14.20 9.24
CA TRP A 685 -25.02 13.65 10.03
C TRP A 685 -23.67 13.63 9.31
N ALA A 686 -23.63 13.99 8.02
CA ALA A 686 -22.40 14.00 7.25
C ALA A 686 -21.63 15.30 7.48
N GLY A 687 -20.52 15.22 8.21
CA GLY A 687 -19.56 16.32 8.29
C GLY A 687 -18.74 16.46 7.00
N ARG A 688 -18.51 15.35 6.30
CA ARG A 688 -17.67 15.28 5.09
C ARG A 688 -18.27 14.40 4.01
N LEU A 689 -18.20 14.87 2.77
CA LEU A 689 -18.45 14.06 1.57
C LEU A 689 -17.13 13.89 0.83
N VAL A 690 -16.64 12.65 0.75
CA VAL A 690 -15.40 12.30 0.05
C VAL A 690 -15.74 11.63 -1.27
N VAL A 691 -15.20 12.14 -2.36
CA VAL A 691 -15.28 11.53 -3.69
C VAL A 691 -13.85 11.22 -4.14
N PRO A 692 -13.34 9.99 -3.90
CA PRO A 692 -11.94 9.67 -4.15
C PRO A 692 -11.54 9.74 -5.63
N ARG A 693 -12.49 9.51 -6.54
CA ARG A 693 -12.28 9.40 -7.98
C ARG A 693 -13.33 10.19 -8.75
N LEU A 694 -13.21 11.51 -8.73
CA LEU A 694 -14.02 12.43 -9.51
C LEU A 694 -13.38 12.68 -10.88
N ALA A 695 -14.18 12.94 -11.91
CA ALA A 695 -13.66 13.42 -13.19
C ALA A 695 -12.91 14.75 -12.99
N PRO A 696 -11.76 14.99 -13.66
CA PRO A 696 -10.96 16.21 -13.47
C PRO A 696 -11.73 17.52 -13.68
N ASP A 697 -12.73 17.50 -14.56
CA ASP A 697 -13.56 18.63 -14.95
C ASP A 697 -15.03 18.50 -14.51
N ASP A 698 -15.31 17.60 -13.56
CA ASP A 698 -16.67 17.42 -13.02
C ASP A 698 -17.25 18.74 -12.48
N PRO A 699 -18.54 19.03 -12.73
CA PRO A 699 -19.16 20.27 -12.27
C PRO A 699 -19.35 20.38 -10.76
N LEU A 700 -19.24 19.30 -9.97
CA LEU A 700 -19.58 19.23 -8.55
C LEU A 700 -19.08 20.44 -7.73
N PRO A 701 -17.80 20.86 -7.76
CA PRO A 701 -17.35 22.02 -7.01
C PRO A 701 -18.12 23.31 -7.36
N ARG A 702 -18.50 23.47 -8.64
CA ARG A 702 -19.24 24.63 -9.17
C ARG A 702 -20.75 24.54 -8.92
N LEU A 703 -21.26 23.39 -8.48
CA LEU A 703 -22.65 23.24 -8.05
C LEU A 703 -22.88 23.85 -6.66
N LEU A 704 -21.83 23.92 -5.83
CA LEU A 704 -21.88 24.42 -4.44
C LEU A 704 -22.07 25.94 -4.38
N VAL A 705 -22.71 26.42 -3.31
CA VAL A 705 -22.74 27.85 -2.98
C VAL A 705 -21.34 28.36 -2.67
N ASN A 706 -20.56 27.59 -1.91
CA ASN A 706 -19.16 27.88 -1.62
C ASN A 706 -18.24 26.81 -2.26
N PRO A 707 -17.72 27.03 -3.47
CA PRO A 707 -16.86 26.07 -4.16
C PRO A 707 -15.53 25.81 -3.41
N ARG A 708 -15.08 26.73 -2.54
CA ARG A 708 -13.84 26.56 -1.75
C ARG A 708 -13.97 25.50 -0.64
N ALA A 709 -15.17 25.00 -0.40
CA ALA A 709 -15.40 23.88 0.52
C ALA A 709 -15.00 22.53 -0.10
N ALA A 710 -14.89 22.44 -1.44
CA ALA A 710 -14.35 21.28 -2.13
C ALA A 710 -12.83 21.35 -2.14
N LEU A 711 -12.20 20.66 -1.20
CA LEU A 711 -10.75 20.56 -1.07
C LEU A 711 -10.23 19.40 -1.90
N PRO A 712 -9.15 19.59 -2.69
CA PRO A 712 -8.54 18.47 -3.40
C PRO A 712 -7.94 17.47 -2.40
N LEU A 713 -8.17 16.18 -2.62
CA LEU A 713 -7.45 15.13 -1.92
C LEU A 713 -5.99 15.12 -2.36
N ARG A 714 -5.10 14.62 -1.50
CA ARG A 714 -3.66 14.52 -1.79
C ARG A 714 -3.33 13.64 -3.01
N ARG A 715 -4.26 12.78 -3.44
CA ARG A 715 -4.07 11.82 -4.53
C ARG A 715 -4.92 12.24 -5.74
N THR A 716 -4.30 13.02 -6.63
CA THR A 716 -4.83 13.38 -7.95
C THR A 716 -3.73 13.04 -8.95
N ASN A 717 -3.89 11.92 -9.66
CA ASN A 717 -2.81 11.28 -10.41
C ASN A 717 -3.33 10.75 -11.78
N ASP A 718 -2.39 10.26 -12.60
CA ASP A 718 -2.68 9.31 -13.68
C ASP A 718 -3.41 8.07 -13.16
N ASP A 719 -4.23 7.51 -14.03
CA ASP A 719 -5.11 6.42 -13.68
C ASP A 719 -5.04 5.27 -14.67
N HIS A 720 -5.55 5.47 -15.90
CA HIS A 720 -5.44 4.48 -16.96
C HIS A 720 -4.42 4.91 -18.00
N TRP A 721 -3.57 3.95 -18.36
CA TRP A 721 -2.60 4.07 -19.43
C TRP A 721 -3.08 3.28 -20.64
N LEU A 722 -3.00 3.90 -21.81
CA LEU A 722 -3.50 3.36 -23.07
C LEU A 722 -2.33 3.00 -23.98
N ARG A 723 -2.46 1.89 -24.70
CA ARG A 723 -1.59 1.47 -25.80
C ARG A 723 -2.45 1.29 -27.03
N ILE A 724 -2.13 1.98 -28.12
CA ILE A 724 -2.82 1.82 -29.39
C ILE A 724 -2.19 0.64 -30.15
N LEU A 725 -3.02 -0.33 -30.54
CA LEU A 725 -2.61 -1.51 -31.31
C LEU A 725 -3.04 -1.39 -32.79
N ASP A 726 -4.13 -0.68 -33.06
CA ASP A 726 -4.64 -0.40 -34.41
C ASP A 726 -5.02 1.09 -34.53
N ALA A 727 -4.08 1.91 -35.01
CA ALA A 727 -4.27 3.35 -35.12
C ALA A 727 -5.36 3.75 -36.13
N PRO A 728 -5.44 3.16 -37.35
CA PRO A 728 -6.55 3.46 -38.28
C PRO A 728 -7.93 3.24 -37.67
N ARG A 729 -8.18 2.07 -37.04
CA ARG A 729 -9.48 1.80 -36.38
C ARG A 729 -9.74 2.73 -35.21
N ALA A 730 -8.72 3.01 -34.39
CA ALA A 730 -8.84 3.92 -33.27
C ALA A 730 -9.25 5.34 -33.73
N PHE A 731 -8.54 5.91 -34.71
CA PHE A 731 -8.78 7.28 -35.16
C PHE A 731 -10.04 7.41 -36.02
N ALA A 732 -10.49 6.34 -36.70
CA ALA A 732 -11.77 6.33 -37.41
C ALA A 732 -12.99 6.25 -36.49
N ALA A 733 -12.86 5.66 -35.30
CA ALA A 733 -13.97 5.46 -34.38
C ALA A 733 -14.31 6.69 -33.52
N ARG A 734 -13.31 7.56 -33.25
CA ARG A 734 -13.55 8.79 -32.47
C ARG A 734 -14.05 9.92 -33.36
N THR A 735 -14.78 10.87 -32.76
CA THR A 735 -15.18 12.10 -33.43
C THR A 735 -14.22 13.26 -33.16
N TYR A 736 -14.28 14.28 -34.02
CA TYR A 736 -13.43 15.46 -34.01
C TYR A 736 -14.25 16.74 -34.09
N GLU A 737 -13.88 17.79 -33.36
CA GLU A 737 -14.59 19.07 -33.38
C GLU A 737 -14.07 20.03 -34.46
N ALA A 738 -12.84 19.83 -34.93
CA ALA A 738 -12.19 20.72 -35.89
C ALA A 738 -11.76 19.95 -37.15
N PRO A 739 -12.17 20.38 -38.35
CA PRO A 739 -11.67 19.82 -39.59
C PRO A 739 -10.22 20.24 -39.83
N GLY A 740 -9.46 19.43 -40.54
CA GLY A 740 -8.08 19.73 -40.88
C GLY A 740 -7.26 18.50 -41.23
N ARG A 741 -5.96 18.73 -41.41
CA ARG A 741 -4.99 17.69 -41.70
C ARG A 741 -3.72 17.92 -40.88
N THR A 742 -3.19 16.85 -40.29
CA THR A 742 -1.88 16.85 -39.63
C THR A 742 -1.13 15.55 -39.92
N VAL A 743 0.15 15.63 -40.25
CA VAL A 743 1.03 14.46 -40.43
C VAL A 743 1.92 14.22 -39.20
N PHE A 744 1.88 12.99 -38.67
CA PHE A 744 2.68 12.51 -37.53
C PHE A 744 3.75 11.52 -37.98
N GLU A 745 4.97 11.65 -37.46
CA GLU A 745 5.99 10.59 -37.45
C GLU A 745 5.97 9.91 -36.08
N VAL A 746 5.59 8.63 -36.03
CA VAL A 746 5.39 7.90 -34.77
C VAL A 746 6.50 6.88 -34.56
N ALA A 747 7.27 7.03 -33.47
CA ALA A 747 8.23 6.04 -33.03
C ALA A 747 7.55 4.95 -32.18
N ASP A 748 7.69 3.68 -32.57
CA ASP A 748 7.18 2.55 -31.80
C ASP A 748 8.14 1.35 -31.92
N ALA A 749 8.79 1.00 -30.83
CA ALA A 749 9.76 -0.10 -30.79
C ALA A 749 9.14 -1.48 -31.08
N GLN A 750 7.84 -1.66 -30.84
CA GLN A 750 7.12 -2.92 -31.14
C GLN A 750 6.40 -2.87 -32.49
N GLY A 751 6.42 -1.72 -33.18
CA GLY A 751 5.95 -1.61 -34.57
C GLY A 751 4.44 -1.51 -34.78
N TYR A 752 3.59 -1.57 -33.75
CA TYR A 752 2.13 -1.56 -33.92
C TYR A 752 1.62 -0.29 -34.58
N VAL A 753 2.19 0.86 -34.22
CA VAL A 753 1.82 2.17 -34.77
C VAL A 753 3.01 2.94 -35.35
N ALA A 754 4.18 2.29 -35.50
CA ALA A 754 5.40 2.93 -36.01
C ALA A 754 5.21 3.53 -37.40
N GLY A 755 5.87 4.65 -37.70
CA GLY A 755 5.96 5.26 -39.02
C GLY A 755 5.05 6.47 -39.19
N ARG A 756 4.85 6.87 -40.45
CA ARG A 756 4.20 8.13 -40.79
C ARG A 756 2.71 7.99 -41.05
N TRP A 757 1.93 8.93 -40.51
CA TRP A 757 0.47 8.91 -40.53
C TRP A 757 -0.11 10.30 -40.83
N SER A 758 -1.07 10.37 -41.77
CA SER A 758 -1.90 11.55 -42.02
C SER A 758 -3.22 11.41 -41.29
N LEU A 759 -3.52 12.32 -40.37
CA LEU A 759 -4.85 12.45 -39.77
C LEU A 759 -5.64 13.53 -40.52
N GLU A 760 -6.71 13.11 -41.18
CA GLU A 760 -7.66 13.99 -41.85
C GLU A 760 -8.97 13.98 -41.07
N THR A 761 -9.47 15.16 -40.72
CA THR A 761 -10.73 15.34 -39.99
C THR A 761 -11.66 16.24 -40.80
N ALA A 762 -12.93 15.87 -40.89
CA ALA A 762 -13.93 16.57 -41.68
C ALA A 762 -14.92 17.36 -40.81
N ALA A 763 -15.67 18.28 -41.43
CA ALA A 763 -16.60 19.15 -40.73
C ALA A 763 -17.83 18.42 -40.17
N ASP A 764 -18.12 17.21 -40.64
CA ASP A 764 -19.15 16.32 -40.10
C ASP A 764 -18.69 15.56 -38.84
N GLY A 765 -17.45 15.83 -38.39
CA GLY A 765 -16.84 15.24 -37.20
C GLY A 765 -16.19 13.88 -37.42
N THR A 766 -16.18 13.37 -38.66
CA THR A 766 -15.45 12.15 -39.02
C THR A 766 -13.95 12.40 -39.12
N GLY A 767 -13.16 11.35 -38.93
CA GLY A 767 -11.72 11.41 -39.21
C GLY A 767 -11.18 10.09 -39.69
N VAL A 768 -10.06 10.16 -40.42
CA VAL A 768 -9.37 9.00 -40.99
C VAL A 768 -7.88 9.17 -40.75
N LEU A 769 -7.23 8.09 -40.32
CA LEU A 769 -5.78 8.03 -40.18
C LEU A 769 -5.21 7.06 -41.23
N THR A 770 -4.43 7.58 -42.16
CA THR A 770 -3.85 6.80 -43.27
C THR A 770 -2.32 6.87 -43.27
N ARG A 771 -1.67 5.86 -43.82
CA ARG A 771 -0.23 5.94 -44.13
C ARG A 771 0.02 7.02 -45.17
N THR A 772 1.13 7.73 -45.05
CA THR A 772 1.55 8.75 -46.03
C THR A 772 3.07 8.84 -46.12
N ASP A 773 3.57 9.28 -47.27
CA ASP A 773 4.97 9.65 -47.50
C ASP A 773 5.20 11.17 -47.41
N ASP A 774 4.15 11.97 -47.21
CA ASP A 774 4.26 13.42 -47.05
C ASP A 774 5.16 13.81 -45.88
N PRO A 775 5.83 14.97 -45.88
CA PRO A 775 6.69 15.38 -44.76
C PRO A 775 5.93 15.41 -43.42
N ALA A 776 6.54 14.86 -42.37
CA ALA A 776 5.96 14.89 -41.03
C ALA A 776 5.96 16.31 -40.46
N GLU A 777 4.89 16.67 -39.76
CA GLU A 777 4.72 17.97 -39.12
C GLU A 777 5.00 17.90 -37.62
N LEU A 778 4.76 16.73 -37.02
CA LEU A 778 5.02 16.41 -35.62
C LEU A 778 5.72 15.07 -35.52
N ALA A 779 6.71 14.95 -34.63
CA ALA A 779 7.33 13.68 -34.28
C ALA A 779 7.07 13.35 -32.80
N LEU A 780 6.67 12.11 -32.53
CA LEU A 780 6.32 11.64 -31.18
C LEU A 780 6.48 10.12 -31.05
N ASP A 781 6.48 9.60 -29.83
CA ASP A 781 6.41 8.16 -29.60
C ASP A 781 4.95 7.67 -29.46
N ALA A 782 4.78 6.35 -29.48
CA ALA A 782 3.47 5.72 -29.34
C ALA A 782 2.76 6.05 -28.02
N GLY A 783 3.52 6.29 -26.94
CA GLY A 783 2.96 6.67 -25.65
C GLY A 783 2.36 8.07 -25.68
N ALA A 784 3.07 9.04 -26.26
CA ALA A 784 2.57 10.39 -26.48
C ALA A 784 1.33 10.40 -27.39
N LEU A 785 1.30 9.55 -28.45
CA LEU A 785 0.13 9.39 -29.31
C LEU A 785 -1.08 8.87 -28.51
N ALA A 786 -0.86 7.88 -27.64
CA ALA A 786 -1.90 7.34 -26.78
C ALA A 786 -2.41 8.36 -25.75
N SER A 787 -1.53 9.18 -25.18
CA SER A 787 -1.89 10.21 -24.19
C SER A 787 -2.80 11.31 -24.74
N VAL A 788 -2.68 11.65 -26.03
CA VAL A 788 -3.54 12.66 -26.67
C VAL A 788 -4.81 12.06 -27.27
N TYR A 789 -4.90 10.73 -27.37
CA TYR A 789 -5.99 10.07 -28.09
C TYR A 789 -7.37 10.24 -27.42
N LEU A 790 -7.45 10.20 -26.08
CA LEU A 790 -8.72 10.40 -25.37
C LEU A 790 -8.99 11.87 -25.00
N GLY A 791 -8.02 12.76 -25.20
CA GLY A 791 -8.14 14.20 -24.92
C GLY A 791 -7.72 14.64 -23.51
N ASP A 792 -7.12 13.78 -22.69
CA ASP A 792 -6.61 14.15 -21.36
C ASP A 792 -5.35 15.03 -21.44
N ALA A 793 -4.36 14.61 -22.24
CA ALA A 793 -3.21 15.44 -22.58
C ALA A 793 -3.48 16.20 -23.89
N THR A 794 -2.93 17.40 -24.01
CA THR A 794 -3.02 18.19 -25.25
C THR A 794 -1.68 18.16 -25.98
N VAL A 795 -1.72 18.17 -27.32
CA VAL A 795 -0.51 18.22 -28.15
C VAL A 795 0.40 19.40 -27.76
N PRO A 796 -0.10 20.64 -27.58
CA PRO A 796 0.73 21.76 -27.15
C PRO A 796 1.40 21.56 -25.78
N HIS A 797 0.74 20.91 -24.83
CA HIS A 797 1.35 20.65 -23.51
C HIS A 797 2.45 19.58 -23.57
N LEU A 798 2.27 18.54 -24.39
CA LEU A 798 3.30 17.53 -24.57
C LEU A 798 4.48 18.05 -25.41
N GLU A 799 4.22 18.95 -26.36
CA GLU A 799 5.27 19.67 -27.10
C GLU A 799 6.09 20.56 -26.17
N ALA A 800 5.44 21.40 -25.35
CA ALA A 800 6.12 22.25 -24.38
C ALA A 800 6.94 21.44 -23.34
N ALA A 801 6.55 20.18 -23.10
CA ALA A 801 7.28 19.25 -22.24
C ALA A 801 8.43 18.50 -22.96
N GLY A 802 8.62 18.72 -24.25
CA GLY A 802 9.64 18.04 -25.08
C GLY A 802 9.31 16.57 -25.41
N LEU A 803 8.06 16.13 -25.21
CA LEU A 803 7.59 14.79 -25.52
C LEU A 803 7.05 14.66 -26.95
N ILE A 804 6.72 15.79 -27.58
CA ILE A 804 6.39 15.92 -29.00
C ILE A 804 7.34 16.95 -29.59
N ALA A 805 7.96 16.65 -30.72
CA ALA A 805 8.76 17.62 -31.46
C ALA A 805 7.91 18.23 -32.58
N GLU A 806 7.78 19.57 -32.57
CA GLU A 806 7.19 20.30 -33.68
C GLU A 806 8.21 20.47 -34.80
N LEU A 807 7.92 19.90 -35.98
CA LEU A 807 8.77 19.97 -37.17
C LEU A 807 8.36 21.11 -38.10
N ILE A 808 7.07 21.44 -38.12
CA ILE A 808 6.52 22.59 -38.84
C ILE A 808 5.85 23.54 -37.85
N PRO A 809 6.27 24.82 -37.79
CA PRO A 809 5.69 25.80 -36.88
C PRO A 809 4.16 25.85 -36.91
N GLY A 810 3.54 25.76 -35.73
CA GLY A 810 2.10 25.82 -35.53
C GLY A 810 1.34 24.51 -35.79
N ALA A 811 2.02 23.42 -36.16
CA ALA A 811 1.42 22.09 -36.28
C ALA A 811 0.89 21.57 -34.94
N ALA A 812 1.61 21.80 -33.84
CA ALA A 812 1.20 21.34 -32.51
C ALA A 812 -0.14 21.97 -32.09
N ARG A 813 -0.32 23.26 -32.39
CA ARG A 813 -1.58 23.98 -32.15
C ARG A 813 -2.72 23.44 -33.02
N ARG A 814 -2.49 23.18 -34.31
CA ARG A 814 -3.50 22.60 -35.23
C ARG A 814 -3.94 21.22 -34.76
N ALA A 815 -2.98 20.33 -34.49
CA ALA A 815 -3.25 18.98 -33.98
C ALA A 815 -3.98 19.02 -32.63
N GLY A 816 -3.60 19.97 -31.76
CA GLY A 816 -4.28 20.22 -30.50
C GLY A 816 -5.76 20.58 -30.67
N LEU A 817 -6.11 21.35 -31.70
CA LEU A 817 -7.51 21.67 -32.03
C LEU A 817 -8.26 20.45 -32.59
N GLN A 818 -7.63 19.66 -33.46
CA GLN A 818 -8.24 18.45 -34.01
C GLN A 818 -8.54 17.43 -32.90
N LEU A 819 -7.58 17.17 -32.02
CA LEU A 819 -7.67 16.10 -31.01
C LEU A 819 -8.38 16.50 -29.71
N ARG A 820 -8.73 17.77 -29.54
CA ARG A 820 -9.43 18.28 -28.35
C ARG A 820 -10.79 17.60 -28.17
N THR A 821 -11.17 17.42 -26.91
CA THR A 821 -12.52 17.04 -26.48
C THR A 821 -13.14 18.15 -25.62
N SER A 822 -14.47 18.22 -25.61
CA SER A 822 -15.21 19.18 -24.77
C SER A 822 -15.09 18.90 -23.26
N PHE A 823 -14.97 17.63 -22.88
CA PHE A 823 -14.74 17.18 -21.51
C PHE A 823 -13.55 16.22 -21.45
N ALA A 824 -12.87 16.19 -20.31
CA ALA A 824 -11.79 15.27 -20.04
C ALA A 824 -12.32 13.83 -20.02
N PRO A 825 -11.54 12.85 -20.50
CA PRO A 825 -11.92 11.46 -20.36
C PRO A 825 -11.84 11.04 -18.88
N TRP A 826 -12.75 10.16 -18.48
CA TRP A 826 -12.85 9.68 -17.11
C TRP A 826 -13.40 8.26 -17.07
N CYS A 827 -12.90 7.48 -16.12
CA CYS A 827 -13.34 6.11 -15.87
C CYS A 827 -13.65 5.94 -14.38
N PRO A 828 -14.88 5.53 -14.01
CA PRO A 828 -15.21 5.26 -12.60
C PRO A 828 -14.50 4.02 -12.06
N ASP A 829 -14.10 3.10 -12.95
CA ASP A 829 -13.64 1.77 -12.59
C ASP A 829 -12.12 1.66 -12.36
N THR A 830 -11.73 0.60 -11.63
CA THR A 830 -10.35 0.11 -11.50
C THR A 830 -10.42 -1.41 -11.54
N PHE A 831 -9.41 -2.07 -12.12
CA PHE A 831 -9.45 -3.52 -12.33
C PHE A 831 -8.13 -4.24 -12.01
#